data_AF-A0A2H5X169-F1
#
_entry.id   AF-A0A2H5X169-F1
#
_cell.length_a   1.000
_cell.length_b   1.000
_cell.length_c   1.000
_cell.angle_alpha   90.00
_cell.angle_beta   90.00
_cell.angle_gamma   90.00
#
_symmetry.space_group_name_H-M   'P 1'
#
loop_
_entity.id
_entity.type
_entity.pdbx_description
1 polymer ?
#
loop_
_entity_poly.entity_id
_entity_poly.type
_entity_poly.pdbx_seq_one_letter_code
_entity_poly.pdbx_strand_id
1 'polypeptide(L)'
;MAMMHEAPPQQPALTVDTVVYRPHVSSEEILEPSPPRETLGGVYLVLVHNRSNQSLHFSRLVIDDVDADELAGGETLHWWDIVPQELPPDGVAVLTINGTHRLFEGGRTCRAWLHTEEGHALRIVLRPFAQSLRITYAYVDGASGGVFIQNRDESMVFRLDNVFLGSEKVSVQYLQRTVGPGETVLVKVILDRTLPVGTLVPIRVIATDRAGKRISTSGLIRVTPMHFPIGTWDGHIWQDAEYRAGLLRRGFDTAVFGAGGDEQPTEEEKQAFEQICPQTGLKALAYVGFEEPKEGFLKRNRNNPHILAYMLRDEPDWIEQSAVPLYCLRKIHLWRQHGVPQPLYINLARSRRFGEFAPLADIPSYDAYRVGAPMPDNSPHAWGNRLELAAEYTSDLRLNSLPRPFWVWAQGIHTWDERVWVNDELGRAVPTPEEARVQLWFQLSRGAKGVMWFRTLPEEEVRTYYTELAQKMMPSLEQAKVQELVEQTVQQFRETLEEMTRLNRVLQAIRPFLLRCDAGYQGQIRTAAEPDKLDVMSLLGERAALVFVTNFAYEMHPQGYRFREQKNVTVVARLPNWLKAIDVFAVTPEGVKPVTWHLEKGHVRLTWRTLEEHVALVVVASDGQARQQIVQAFREVLSSPE
;
A
#
# COMPACT_ATOMS: atom_id res chain seq x y z
N MET A 1 59.49 35.08 -11.89
CA MET A 1 58.62 33.90 -11.72
C MET A 1 57.42 34.33 -10.89
N ALA A 2 56.31 34.64 -11.55
CA ALA A 2 55.05 34.92 -10.85
C ALA A 2 54.41 33.57 -10.50
N MET A 3 54.15 33.35 -9.21
CA MET A 3 53.40 32.18 -8.75
C MET A 3 51.95 32.33 -9.22
N MET A 4 51.55 31.53 -10.22
CA MET A 4 50.15 31.35 -10.56
C MET A 4 49.48 30.67 -9.37
N HIS A 5 48.59 31.38 -8.70
CA HIS A 5 47.60 30.77 -7.83
C HIS A 5 46.74 29.85 -8.69
N GLU A 6 46.88 28.52 -8.52
CA GLU A 6 45.89 27.57 -8.99
C GLU A 6 44.53 27.97 -8.41
N ALA A 7 43.57 28.27 -9.28
CA ALA A 7 42.20 28.46 -8.87
C ALA A 7 41.73 27.18 -8.13
N PRO A 8 40.99 27.31 -7.01
CA PRO A 8 40.46 26.14 -6.33
C PRO A 8 39.66 25.28 -7.33
N PRO A 9 39.69 23.94 -7.20
CA PRO A 9 38.96 23.06 -8.11
C PRO A 9 37.49 23.48 -8.16
N GLN A 10 37.00 23.79 -9.36
CA GLN A 10 35.59 24.13 -9.56
C GLN A 10 34.74 22.99 -9.01
N GLN A 11 33.82 23.32 -8.10
CA GLN A 11 32.86 22.33 -7.60
C GLN A 11 32.08 21.75 -8.79
N PRO A 12 31.84 20.42 -8.82
CA PRO A 12 31.08 19.81 -9.89
C PRO A 12 29.64 20.35 -9.87
N ALA A 13 29.10 20.69 -11.05
CA ALA A 13 27.75 21.23 -11.20
C ALA A 13 26.66 20.26 -10.68
N LEU A 14 26.90 18.96 -10.78
CA LEU A 14 26.04 17.90 -10.27
C LEU A 14 26.78 17.03 -9.25
N THR A 15 26.08 16.60 -8.21
CA THR A 15 26.61 15.65 -7.21
C THR A 15 25.61 14.53 -6.91
N VAL A 16 26.13 13.34 -6.57
CA VAL A 16 25.31 12.25 -6.03
C VAL A 16 25.25 12.40 -4.52
N ASP A 17 24.05 12.64 -4.00
CA ASP A 17 23.80 12.80 -2.57
C ASP A 17 23.63 11.44 -1.88
N THR A 18 23.04 10.44 -2.54
CA THR A 18 22.82 9.08 -2.03
C THR A 18 22.45 8.14 -3.19
N VAL A 19 22.88 6.87 -3.13
CA VAL A 19 22.42 5.77 -4.01
C VAL A 19 21.84 4.66 -3.14
N VAL A 20 20.58 4.30 -3.36
CA VAL A 20 19.90 3.18 -2.70
C VAL A 20 19.61 2.11 -3.74
N TYR A 21 19.95 0.87 -3.41
CA TYR A 21 19.47 -0.31 -4.15
C TYR A 21 18.42 -1.05 -3.33
N ARG A 22 17.36 -1.53 -4.00
CA ARG A 22 16.37 -2.42 -3.43
C ARG A 22 16.09 -3.56 -4.44
N PRO A 23 16.32 -4.82 -4.06
CA PRO A 23 15.88 -5.93 -4.91
C PRO A 23 14.35 -5.96 -4.96
N HIS A 24 13.81 -6.44 -6.08
CA HIS A 24 12.40 -6.81 -6.12
C HIS A 24 12.17 -7.97 -5.16
N VAL A 25 11.02 -7.98 -4.50
CA VAL A 25 10.69 -8.98 -3.47
C VAL A 25 9.44 -9.74 -3.86
N SER A 26 9.49 -11.06 -3.68
CA SER A 26 8.32 -11.91 -3.68
C SER A 26 8.58 -13.12 -2.77
N SER A 27 7.61 -13.46 -1.93
CA SER A 27 7.70 -14.54 -0.95
C SER A 27 7.93 -15.92 -1.60
N GLU A 28 8.52 -16.84 -0.83
CA GLU A 28 8.64 -18.25 -1.21
C GLU A 28 7.30 -18.97 -1.15
N GLU A 29 6.38 -18.47 -0.30
CA GLU A 29 5.03 -19.02 -0.14
C GLU A 29 4.12 -18.77 -1.35
N ILE A 30 4.51 -17.84 -2.22
CA ILE A 30 3.75 -17.47 -3.42
C ILE A 30 4.15 -18.36 -4.58
N LEU A 31 3.17 -19.10 -5.11
CA LEU A 31 3.37 -20.13 -6.12
C LEU A 31 2.92 -19.67 -7.52
N GLU A 32 3.13 -18.40 -7.85
CA GLU A 32 2.96 -17.88 -9.20
C GLU A 32 3.94 -18.57 -10.17
N PRO A 33 3.48 -19.06 -11.33
CA PRO A 33 4.30 -19.86 -12.24
C PRO A 33 5.36 -19.04 -12.99
N SER A 34 5.18 -17.73 -13.09
CA SER A 34 6.07 -16.82 -13.82
C SER A 34 5.98 -15.41 -13.22
N PRO A 35 7.01 -14.56 -13.38
CA PRO A 35 8.39 -14.96 -13.61
C PRO A 35 8.94 -15.75 -12.41
N PRO A 36 9.96 -16.61 -12.59
CA PRO A 36 10.63 -17.29 -11.48
C PRO A 36 11.25 -16.30 -10.48
N ARG A 37 11.25 -16.64 -9.20
CA ARG A 37 11.72 -15.74 -8.11
C ARG A 37 13.20 -15.36 -8.25
N GLU A 38 14.02 -16.26 -8.77
CA GLU A 38 15.44 -16.07 -9.03
C GLU A 38 15.71 -15.08 -10.17
N THR A 39 14.71 -14.78 -11.00
CA THR A 39 14.80 -13.84 -12.13
C THR A 39 14.21 -12.47 -11.82
N LEU A 40 13.92 -12.18 -10.55
CA LEU A 40 13.43 -10.88 -10.13
C LEU A 40 14.51 -9.80 -10.23
N GLY A 41 14.08 -8.62 -10.63
CA GLY A 41 14.94 -7.45 -10.83
C GLY A 41 15.21 -6.65 -9.55
N GLY A 42 15.31 -5.34 -9.71
CA GLY A 42 15.59 -4.41 -8.63
C GLY A 42 15.50 -2.96 -9.07
N VAL A 43 15.43 -2.07 -8.08
CA VAL A 43 15.33 -0.63 -8.30
C VAL A 43 16.50 0.10 -7.63
N TYR A 44 17.10 1.02 -8.39
CA TYR A 44 17.98 2.05 -7.85
C TYR A 44 17.21 3.35 -7.65
N LEU A 45 17.46 4.01 -6.52
CA LEU A 45 17.04 5.40 -6.26
C LEU A 45 18.30 6.23 -6.02
N VAL A 46 18.54 7.23 -6.88
CA VAL A 46 19.71 8.10 -6.82
C VAL A 46 19.25 9.54 -6.59
N LEU A 47 19.71 10.13 -5.49
CA LEU A 47 19.49 11.56 -5.24
C LEU A 47 20.58 12.36 -5.95
N VAL A 48 20.18 13.20 -6.90
CA VAL A 48 21.05 14.04 -7.71
C VAL A 48 20.85 15.49 -7.29
N HIS A 49 21.92 16.18 -6.89
CA HIS A 49 21.86 17.56 -6.40
C HIS A 49 22.59 18.50 -7.37
N ASN A 50 21.88 19.51 -7.85
CA ASN A 50 22.43 20.63 -8.59
C ASN A 50 23.18 21.59 -7.66
N ARG A 51 24.51 21.66 -7.79
CA ARG A 51 25.38 22.57 -7.03
C ARG A 51 25.73 23.83 -7.82
N SER A 52 25.26 23.94 -9.06
CA SER A 52 25.48 25.12 -9.90
C SER A 52 24.48 26.23 -9.55
N ASN A 53 24.72 27.42 -10.12
CA ASN A 53 23.86 28.59 -10.01
C ASN A 53 22.84 28.71 -11.16
N GLN A 54 22.74 27.71 -12.04
CA GLN A 54 21.80 27.67 -13.16
C GLN A 54 20.85 26.47 -13.04
N SER A 55 19.65 26.58 -13.60
CA SER A 55 18.79 25.41 -13.82
C SER A 55 19.46 24.45 -14.79
N LEU A 56 19.27 23.15 -14.58
CA LEU A 56 19.81 22.09 -15.43
C LEU A 56 18.69 21.22 -15.99
N HIS A 57 18.78 20.85 -17.26
CA HIS A 57 17.81 20.00 -17.94
C HIS A 57 18.43 18.65 -18.26
N PHE A 58 17.88 17.58 -17.71
CA PHE A 58 18.39 16.22 -17.97
C PHE A 58 18.06 15.79 -19.40
N SER A 59 19.07 15.38 -20.15
CA SER A 59 18.93 15.04 -21.57
C SER A 59 18.90 13.55 -21.83
N ARG A 60 19.75 12.77 -21.15
CA ARG A 60 19.82 11.31 -21.31
C ARG A 60 20.55 10.62 -20.17
N LEU A 61 20.30 9.32 -20.03
CA LEU A 61 21.02 8.41 -19.14
C LEU A 61 21.74 7.35 -19.99
N VAL A 62 23.02 7.11 -19.72
CA VAL A 62 23.79 6.03 -20.34
C VAL A 62 24.15 5.00 -19.27
N ILE A 63 23.91 3.72 -19.50
CA ILE A 63 24.30 2.62 -18.61
C ILE A 63 25.24 1.67 -19.37
N ASP A 64 26.46 1.50 -18.84
CA ASP A 64 27.51 0.67 -19.44
C ASP A 64 27.68 0.91 -20.96
N ASP A 65 27.79 2.21 -21.30
CA ASP A 65 28.02 2.73 -22.64
C ASP A 65 26.84 2.61 -23.64
N VAL A 66 25.66 2.18 -23.18
CA VAL A 66 24.42 2.13 -23.98
C VAL A 66 23.40 3.14 -23.45
N ASP A 67 22.66 3.78 -24.35
CA ASP A 67 21.58 4.70 -23.95
C ASP A 67 20.47 3.93 -23.20
N ALA A 68 20.04 4.43 -22.05
CA ALA A 68 19.05 3.77 -21.22
C ALA A 68 17.67 3.68 -21.91
N ASP A 69 17.37 4.59 -22.85
CA ASP A 69 16.14 4.53 -23.65
C ASP A 69 16.15 3.37 -24.65
N GLU A 70 17.33 2.92 -25.11
CA GLU A 70 17.46 1.72 -25.95
C GLU A 70 17.31 0.44 -25.12
N LEU A 71 17.59 0.49 -23.82
CA LEU A 71 17.48 -0.64 -22.89
C LEU A 71 16.09 -0.79 -22.28
N ALA A 72 15.31 0.31 -22.20
CA ALA A 72 14.03 0.38 -21.51
C ALA A 72 12.93 -0.42 -22.21
N GLY A 73 12.10 -1.12 -21.42
CA GLY A 73 11.07 -2.02 -21.92
C GLY A 73 11.61 -3.33 -22.52
N GLY A 74 12.92 -3.57 -22.39
CA GLY A 74 13.62 -4.72 -22.94
C GLY A 74 14.12 -5.70 -21.87
N GLU A 75 15.18 -6.43 -22.19
CA GLU A 75 15.74 -7.47 -21.32
C GLU A 75 16.58 -6.94 -20.15
N THR A 76 17.01 -5.68 -20.18
CA THR A 76 17.92 -5.10 -19.17
C THR A 76 17.22 -4.12 -18.23
N LEU A 77 16.38 -3.24 -18.77
CA LEU A 77 15.62 -2.27 -18.00
C LEU A 77 14.12 -2.45 -18.24
N HIS A 78 13.35 -2.45 -17.15
CA HIS A 78 11.92 -2.25 -17.26
C HIS A 78 11.64 -0.79 -17.67
N TRP A 79 12.25 0.17 -16.96
CA TRP A 79 12.14 1.61 -17.23
C TRP A 79 13.15 2.40 -16.37
N TRP A 80 13.36 3.66 -16.70
CA TRP A 80 14.06 4.64 -15.86
C TRP A 80 13.31 5.97 -15.90
N ASP A 81 13.44 6.78 -14.85
CA ASP A 81 12.81 8.10 -14.77
C ASP A 81 13.64 9.05 -13.91
N ILE A 82 13.54 10.36 -14.18
CA ILE A 82 14.17 11.39 -13.35
C ILE A 82 13.19 12.53 -13.08
N VAL A 83 12.95 12.80 -11.80
CA VAL A 83 11.99 13.82 -11.37
C VAL A 83 12.59 14.80 -10.35
N PRO A 84 12.45 16.12 -10.55
CA PRO A 84 11.95 16.79 -11.76
C PRO A 84 12.95 16.69 -12.94
N GLN A 85 12.48 16.92 -14.17
CA GLN A 85 13.32 16.95 -15.39
C GLN A 85 14.15 18.24 -15.50
N GLU A 86 13.56 19.39 -15.13
CA GLU A 86 14.28 20.63 -14.88
C GLU A 86 14.66 20.71 -13.40
N LEU A 87 15.95 20.84 -13.12
CA LEU A 87 16.50 20.89 -11.78
C LEU A 87 17.00 22.31 -11.47
N PRO A 88 16.30 23.10 -10.64
CA PRO A 88 16.73 24.45 -10.29
C PRO A 88 18.06 24.45 -9.51
N PRO A 89 18.73 25.62 -9.38
CA PRO A 89 19.88 25.79 -8.50
C PRO A 89 19.60 25.29 -7.09
N ASP A 90 20.54 24.55 -6.50
CA ASP A 90 20.40 23.87 -5.21
C ASP A 90 19.25 22.84 -5.15
N GLY A 91 18.62 22.50 -6.26
CA GLY A 91 17.55 21.51 -6.33
C GLY A 91 18.06 20.06 -6.20
N VAL A 92 17.16 19.17 -5.75
CA VAL A 92 17.41 17.71 -5.70
C VAL A 92 16.41 16.97 -6.59
N ALA A 93 16.92 16.19 -7.52
CA ALA A 93 16.15 15.25 -8.34
C ALA A 93 16.32 13.82 -7.83
N VAL A 94 15.34 12.97 -8.14
CA VAL A 94 15.40 11.53 -7.92
C VAL A 94 15.46 10.83 -9.26
N LEU A 95 16.60 10.23 -9.56
CA LEU A 95 16.75 9.28 -10.66
C LEU A 95 16.36 7.88 -10.15
N THR A 96 15.36 7.28 -10.78
CA THR A 96 14.91 5.92 -10.53
C THR A 96 15.28 5.04 -11.71
N ILE A 97 15.95 3.92 -11.47
CA ILE A 97 16.30 2.94 -12.51
C ILE A 97 15.72 1.60 -12.09
N ASN A 98 14.73 1.11 -12.82
CA ASN A 98 14.10 -0.18 -12.58
C ASN A 98 14.67 -1.21 -13.57
N GLY A 99 15.53 -2.07 -13.07
CA GLY A 99 16.25 -3.07 -13.85
C GLY A 99 15.58 -4.44 -13.77
N THR A 100 15.74 -5.23 -14.82
CA THR A 100 15.46 -6.67 -14.78
C THR A 100 16.59 -7.40 -14.04
N HIS A 101 16.46 -8.71 -13.83
CA HIS A 101 17.57 -9.53 -13.28
C HIS A 101 18.88 -9.37 -14.05
N ARG A 102 18.85 -9.13 -15.38
CA ARG A 102 20.07 -8.99 -16.22
C ARG A 102 20.96 -7.82 -15.79
N LEU A 103 20.38 -6.74 -15.25
CA LEU A 103 21.15 -5.60 -14.76
C LEU A 103 21.98 -5.96 -13.51
N PHE A 104 21.53 -6.96 -12.74
CA PHE A 104 22.09 -7.31 -11.42
C PHE A 104 22.84 -8.64 -11.41
N GLU A 105 22.74 -9.42 -12.50
CA GLU A 105 23.31 -10.76 -12.64
C GLU A 105 24.78 -10.82 -12.18
N GLY A 106 25.09 -11.78 -11.31
CA GLY A 106 26.44 -11.96 -10.76
C GLY A 106 26.92 -10.84 -9.81
N GLY A 107 26.02 -10.01 -9.28
CA GLY A 107 26.40 -8.88 -8.42
C GLY A 107 27.12 -7.76 -9.18
N ARG A 108 26.87 -7.68 -10.49
CA ARG A 108 27.49 -6.72 -11.41
C ARG A 108 27.39 -5.28 -10.88
N THR A 109 28.49 -4.55 -10.97
CA THR A 109 28.51 -3.09 -10.76
C THR A 109 28.41 -2.41 -12.11
N CYS A 110 27.40 -1.56 -12.30
CA CYS A 110 27.21 -0.79 -13.52
C CYS A 110 27.73 0.64 -13.35
N ARG A 111 28.16 1.25 -14.45
CA ARG A 111 28.50 2.68 -14.54
C ARG A 111 27.39 3.37 -15.29
N ALA A 112 26.80 4.37 -14.65
CA ALA A 112 25.82 5.23 -15.29
C ALA A 112 26.37 6.64 -15.47
N TRP A 113 26.00 7.28 -16.57
CA TRP A 113 26.29 8.68 -16.86
C TRP A 113 24.99 9.41 -17.10
N LEU A 114 24.69 10.38 -16.24
CA LEU A 114 23.54 11.26 -16.38
C LEU A 114 24.01 12.56 -17.03
N HIS A 115 23.44 12.89 -18.19
CA HIS A 115 23.80 14.05 -18.98
C HIS A 115 22.76 15.16 -18.87
N THR A 116 23.21 16.41 -19.01
CA THR A 116 22.33 17.58 -19.13
C THR A 116 22.50 18.28 -20.48
N GLU A 117 21.50 19.06 -20.88
CA GLU A 117 21.56 19.89 -22.11
C GLU A 117 22.66 20.96 -22.03
N GLU A 118 22.99 21.44 -20.83
CA GLU A 118 24.05 22.41 -20.57
C GLU A 118 25.46 21.80 -20.65
N GLY A 119 25.58 20.53 -21.05
CA GLY A 119 26.87 19.87 -21.27
C GLY A 119 27.52 19.30 -20.02
N HIS A 120 26.79 19.22 -18.89
CA HIS A 120 27.28 18.54 -17.69
C HIS A 120 27.04 17.04 -17.77
N ALA A 121 27.92 16.27 -17.12
CA ALA A 121 27.79 14.82 -16.99
C ALA A 121 28.13 14.38 -15.57
N LEU A 122 27.25 13.58 -14.97
CA LEU A 122 27.42 13.01 -13.64
C LEU A 122 27.65 11.50 -13.75
N ARG A 123 28.83 11.04 -13.30
CA ARG A 123 29.11 9.62 -13.17
C ARG A 123 28.52 9.04 -11.90
N ILE A 124 27.75 7.97 -12.03
CA ILE A 124 27.08 7.25 -10.96
C ILE A 124 27.58 5.79 -10.96
N VAL A 125 27.89 5.26 -9.78
CA VAL A 125 28.28 3.85 -9.62
C VAL A 125 27.11 3.11 -9.00
N LEU A 126 26.57 2.16 -9.74
CA LEU A 126 25.40 1.38 -9.34
C LEU A 126 25.86 0.01 -8.85
N ARG A 127 25.71 -0.24 -7.55
CA ARG A 127 26.06 -1.52 -6.91
C ARG A 127 24.81 -2.15 -6.30
N PRO A 128 24.53 -3.44 -6.54
CA PRO A 128 23.39 -4.14 -5.96
C PRO A 128 23.62 -4.47 -4.48
N PHE A 129 23.88 -3.46 -3.67
CA PHE A 129 24.13 -3.59 -2.24
C PHE A 129 22.94 -3.03 -1.46
N ALA A 130 22.24 -3.91 -0.75
CA ALA A 130 21.14 -3.51 0.13
C ALA A 130 21.69 -2.69 1.31
N GLN A 131 21.12 -1.51 1.52
CA GLN A 131 21.55 -0.64 2.61
C GLN A 131 21.12 -1.16 3.99
N SER A 132 21.96 -0.91 5.01
CA SER A 132 21.67 -1.22 6.41
C SER A 132 20.45 -0.46 6.93
N LEU A 133 20.32 0.83 6.61
CA LEU A 133 19.14 1.62 6.96
C LEU A 133 18.18 1.72 5.78
N ARG A 134 16.88 1.70 6.08
CA ARG A 134 15.80 1.77 5.09
C ARG A 134 14.68 2.66 5.60
N ILE A 135 14.24 3.61 4.79
CA ILE A 135 12.99 4.33 5.04
C ILE A 135 11.83 3.40 4.66
N THR A 136 11.00 3.03 5.62
CA THR A 136 9.90 2.05 5.42
C THR A 136 8.58 2.73 5.14
N TYR A 137 8.33 3.89 5.73
CA TYR A 137 7.15 4.69 5.43
C TYR A 137 7.44 6.16 5.70
N ALA A 138 6.87 7.05 4.89
CA ALA A 138 6.90 8.47 5.15
C ALA A 138 5.59 9.14 4.72
N TYR A 139 5.20 10.17 5.47
CA TYR A 139 4.04 10.99 5.15
C TYR A 139 4.27 12.45 5.55
N VAL A 140 3.54 13.35 4.90
CA VAL A 140 3.45 14.77 5.25
C VAL A 140 1.97 15.11 5.41
N ASP A 141 1.67 15.80 6.51
CA ASP A 141 0.34 16.23 6.92
C ASP A 141 0.43 17.70 7.37
N GLY A 142 -0.02 18.60 6.51
CA GLY A 142 0.13 20.04 6.72
C GLY A 142 1.60 20.47 6.78
N ALA A 143 1.98 21.12 7.88
CA ALA A 143 3.35 21.58 8.17
C ALA A 143 4.15 20.57 9.03
N SER A 144 3.74 19.29 9.07
CA SER A 144 4.43 18.25 9.82
C SER A 144 4.43 16.91 9.08
N GLY A 145 5.20 15.94 9.55
CA GLY A 145 5.22 14.61 8.94
C GLY A 145 5.93 13.58 9.80
N GLY A 146 5.98 12.36 9.31
CA GLY A 146 6.68 11.24 9.94
C GLY A 146 7.56 10.51 8.94
N VAL A 147 8.76 10.11 9.38
CA VAL A 147 9.68 9.25 8.62
C VAL A 147 10.05 8.04 9.47
N PHE A 148 9.59 6.86 9.06
CA PHE A 148 9.91 5.59 9.67
C PHE A 148 11.19 5.01 9.06
N ILE A 149 12.14 4.66 9.91
CA ILE A 149 13.46 4.16 9.51
C ILE A 149 13.72 2.85 10.23
N GLN A 150 13.96 1.79 9.46
CA GLN A 150 14.33 0.48 9.97
C GLN A 150 15.83 0.24 9.78
N ASN A 151 16.47 -0.31 10.81
CA ASN A 151 17.79 -0.91 10.71
C ASN A 151 17.67 -2.39 10.38
N ARG A 152 18.11 -2.77 9.18
CA ARG A 152 18.13 -4.14 8.67
C ARG A 152 19.47 -4.84 8.91
N ASP A 153 20.45 -4.14 9.46
CA ASP A 153 21.70 -4.75 9.89
C ASP A 153 21.48 -5.50 11.20
N GLU A 154 21.94 -6.75 11.26
CA GLU A 154 21.73 -7.63 12.41
C GLU A 154 22.71 -7.36 13.56
N SER A 155 23.75 -6.56 13.32
CA SER A 155 24.85 -6.35 14.29
C SER A 155 25.14 -4.87 14.56
N MET A 156 24.87 -4.00 13.59
CA MET A 156 25.25 -2.60 13.66
C MET A 156 24.21 -1.74 14.39
N VAL A 157 24.71 -0.69 15.03
CA VAL A 157 23.91 0.34 15.68
C VAL A 157 24.22 1.67 15.01
N PHE A 158 23.18 2.39 14.62
CA PHE A 158 23.31 3.69 13.95
C PHE A 158 22.72 4.81 14.80
N ARG A 159 23.32 5.99 14.74
CA ARG A 159 22.77 7.23 15.29
C ARG A 159 22.28 8.11 14.15
N LEU A 160 21.03 8.53 14.21
CA LEU A 160 20.46 9.46 13.22
C LEU A 160 20.98 10.89 13.46
N ASP A 161 21.48 11.52 12.41
CA ASP A 161 22.15 12.81 12.48
C ASP A 161 21.32 13.94 11.91
N ASN A 162 20.82 13.75 10.68
CA ASN A 162 20.07 14.76 9.93
C ASN A 162 19.02 14.10 9.04
N VAL A 163 17.92 14.82 8.81
CA VAL A 163 16.92 14.51 7.80
C VAL A 163 16.84 15.70 6.84
N PHE A 164 16.74 15.41 5.56
CA PHE A 164 16.57 16.39 4.50
C PHE A 164 15.31 16.08 3.70
N LEU A 165 14.56 17.12 3.36
CA LEU A 165 13.51 17.07 2.35
C LEU A 165 13.96 17.93 1.16
N GLY A 166 14.20 17.32 0.01
CA GLY A 166 14.95 17.97 -1.08
C GLY A 166 16.37 18.32 -0.63
N SER A 167 16.81 19.56 -0.88
CA SER A 167 18.09 20.08 -0.40
C SER A 167 18.04 20.61 1.03
N GLU A 168 16.84 20.85 1.57
CA GLU A 168 16.65 21.52 2.84
C GLU A 168 16.87 20.55 4.01
N LYS A 169 17.73 20.93 4.96
CA LYS A 169 17.80 20.27 6.26
C LYS A 169 16.60 20.73 7.10
N VAL A 170 15.71 19.80 7.40
CA VAL A 170 14.47 20.10 8.13
C VAL A 170 14.63 20.00 9.64
N SER A 171 13.77 20.71 10.36
CA SER A 171 13.64 20.57 11.81
C SER A 171 12.98 19.24 12.15
N VAL A 172 13.52 18.53 13.15
CA VAL A 172 13.05 17.19 13.51
C VAL A 172 13.00 16.97 15.01
N GLN A 173 12.03 16.17 15.43
CA GLN A 173 12.00 15.54 16.75
C GLN A 173 12.27 14.05 16.57
N TYR A 174 13.39 13.58 17.13
CA TYR A 174 13.72 12.16 17.19
C TYR A 174 13.00 11.54 18.38
N LEU A 175 12.02 10.66 18.15
CA LEU A 175 11.42 9.88 19.24
C LEU A 175 12.43 8.88 19.81
N GLN A 176 13.29 8.35 18.94
CA GLN A 176 14.47 7.57 19.28
C GLN A 176 15.56 7.88 18.27
N ARG A 177 16.74 8.30 18.75
CA ARG A 177 17.84 8.75 17.88
C ARG A 177 18.83 7.65 17.49
N THR A 178 18.95 6.61 18.32
CA THR A 178 19.81 5.46 18.07
C THR A 178 18.97 4.29 17.61
N VAL A 179 19.34 3.64 16.52
CA VAL A 179 18.62 2.52 15.92
C VAL A 179 19.49 1.27 16.04
N GLY A 180 19.11 0.36 16.93
CA GLY A 180 19.77 -0.93 17.09
C GLY A 180 19.38 -1.94 16.00
N PRO A 181 19.99 -3.14 15.99
CA PRO A 181 19.65 -4.19 15.04
C PRO A 181 18.17 -4.55 15.03
N GLY A 182 17.58 -4.62 13.84
CA GLY A 182 16.16 -4.92 13.64
C GLY A 182 15.18 -3.87 14.18
N GLU A 183 15.66 -2.74 14.70
CA GLU A 183 14.80 -1.70 15.26
C GLU A 183 14.23 -0.78 14.17
N THR A 184 12.97 -0.40 14.36
CA THR A 184 12.34 0.71 13.64
C THR A 184 12.27 1.93 14.55
N VAL A 185 12.55 3.11 14.01
CA VAL A 185 12.36 4.40 14.69
C VAL A 185 11.49 5.34 13.87
N LEU A 186 10.82 6.27 14.57
CA LEU A 186 10.06 7.35 13.97
C LEU A 186 10.77 8.69 14.23
N VAL A 187 10.99 9.44 13.15
CA VAL A 187 11.42 10.83 13.18
C VAL A 187 10.25 11.71 12.76
N LYS A 188 9.84 12.62 13.65
CA LYS A 188 8.82 13.61 13.34
C LYS A 188 9.48 14.79 12.65
N VAL A 189 8.97 15.13 11.47
CA VAL A 189 9.46 16.26 10.67
C VAL A 189 8.56 17.46 10.92
N ILE A 190 9.17 18.64 11.05
CA ILE A 190 8.50 19.92 11.28
C ILE A 190 8.92 20.85 10.15
N LEU A 191 7.93 21.40 9.44
CA LEU A 191 8.11 22.27 8.30
C LEU A 191 7.73 23.70 8.65
N ASP A 192 8.36 24.65 7.98
CA ASP A 192 8.02 26.08 8.08
C ASP A 192 6.72 26.43 7.35
N ARG A 193 6.31 25.57 6.40
CA ARG A 193 5.13 25.72 5.56
C ARG A 193 4.41 24.40 5.33
N THR A 194 3.14 24.49 4.93
CA THR A 194 2.39 23.33 4.45
C THR A 194 2.84 22.98 3.03
N LEU A 195 3.04 21.69 2.76
CA LEU A 195 3.28 21.19 1.41
C LEU A 195 1.95 20.81 0.74
N PRO A 196 1.64 21.33 -0.46
CA PRO A 196 0.44 20.94 -1.19
C PRO A 196 0.41 19.45 -1.53
N VAL A 197 -0.79 18.86 -1.57
CA VAL A 197 -1.01 17.55 -2.20
C VAL A 197 -0.42 17.56 -3.61
N GLY A 198 0.29 16.49 -3.96
CA GLY A 198 0.96 16.39 -5.24
C GLY A 198 2.43 16.82 -5.24
N THR A 199 2.90 17.48 -4.17
CA THR A 199 4.31 17.85 -4.04
C THR A 199 5.19 16.60 -3.98
N LEU A 200 6.22 16.53 -4.83
CA LEU A 200 7.25 15.50 -4.73
C LEU A 200 8.23 15.84 -3.62
N VAL A 201 8.54 14.87 -2.76
CA VAL A 201 9.40 15.05 -1.60
C VAL A 201 10.49 13.98 -1.61
N PRO A 202 11.68 14.30 -2.16
CA PRO A 202 12.87 13.49 -1.96
C PRO A 202 13.26 13.53 -0.48
N ILE A 203 13.49 12.38 0.13
CA ILE A 203 13.87 12.27 1.55
C ILE A 203 15.29 11.71 1.61
N ARG A 204 16.17 12.35 2.38
CA ARG A 204 17.48 11.79 2.73
C ARG A 204 17.65 11.75 4.24
N VAL A 205 18.02 10.59 4.75
CA VAL A 205 18.40 10.40 6.15
C VAL A 205 19.88 10.12 6.22
N ILE A 206 20.56 10.83 7.11
CA ILE A 206 21.98 10.68 7.36
C ILE A 206 22.15 10.11 8.77
N ALA A 207 22.99 9.09 8.87
CA ALA A 207 23.31 8.45 10.13
C ALA A 207 24.81 8.12 10.22
N THR A 208 25.26 7.87 11.43
CA THR A 208 26.64 7.51 11.73
C THR A 208 26.68 6.25 12.58
N ASP A 209 27.58 5.32 12.27
CA ASP A 209 27.81 4.13 13.10
C ASP A 209 28.68 4.43 14.32
N ARG A 210 28.94 3.42 15.16
CA ARG A 210 29.79 3.59 16.35
C ARG A 210 31.25 3.95 16.04
N ALA A 211 31.73 3.63 14.84
CA ALA A 211 33.09 3.94 14.40
C ALA A 211 33.21 5.35 13.78
N GLY A 212 32.10 6.11 13.72
CA GLY A 212 32.08 7.43 13.10
C GLY A 212 31.90 7.40 11.57
N LYS A 213 31.65 6.22 10.98
CA LYS A 213 31.40 6.11 9.54
C LYS A 213 29.99 6.61 9.24
N ARG A 214 29.92 7.62 8.38
CA ARG A 214 28.66 8.18 7.88
C ARG A 214 28.06 7.28 6.82
N ILE A 215 26.76 7.05 6.92
CA ILE A 215 25.93 6.40 5.91
C ILE A 215 24.72 7.27 5.61
N SER A 216 24.07 6.99 4.48
CA SER A 216 22.80 7.63 4.13
C SER A 216 21.84 6.64 3.50
N THR A 217 20.55 6.91 3.69
CA THR A 217 19.46 6.23 2.99
C THR A 217 18.49 7.28 2.45
N SER A 218 17.71 6.91 1.45
CA SER A 218 16.75 7.81 0.82
C SER A 218 15.45 7.12 0.43
N GLY A 219 14.47 7.96 0.10
CA GLY A 219 13.18 7.58 -0.45
C GLY A 219 12.54 8.75 -1.17
N LEU A 220 11.45 8.45 -1.87
CA LEU A 220 10.64 9.44 -2.57
C LEU A 220 9.19 9.21 -2.20
N ILE A 221 8.50 10.26 -1.80
CA ILE A 221 7.04 10.26 -1.67
C ILE A 221 6.46 11.41 -2.47
N ARG A 222 5.20 11.29 -2.83
CA ARG A 222 4.35 12.42 -3.17
C ARG A 222 3.45 12.71 -1.98
N VAL A 223 3.21 13.98 -1.67
CA VAL A 223 2.23 14.35 -0.65
C VAL A 223 0.86 13.86 -1.10
N THR A 224 0.27 12.95 -0.33
CA THR A 224 -1.05 12.37 -0.57
C THR A 224 -2.05 12.97 0.42
N PRO A 225 -3.36 13.01 0.10
CA PRO A 225 -4.37 13.33 1.10
C PRO A 225 -4.28 12.34 2.28
N MET A 226 -4.29 12.86 3.51
CA MET A 226 -4.34 12.03 4.73
C MET A 226 -5.75 11.49 4.98
N HIS A 227 -6.23 10.69 4.03
CA HIS A 227 -7.54 10.06 4.01
C HIS A 227 -7.35 8.55 3.82
N PHE A 228 -7.96 7.76 4.69
CA PHE A 228 -7.96 6.30 4.59
C PHE A 228 -9.25 5.89 3.91
N PRO A 229 -9.23 5.49 2.64
CA PRO A 229 -10.45 5.08 1.95
C PRO A 229 -10.97 3.77 2.55
N ILE A 230 -12.28 3.72 2.71
CA ILE A 230 -13.05 2.49 2.90
C ILE A 230 -13.99 2.43 1.71
N GLY A 231 -13.55 1.74 0.65
CA GLY A 231 -14.19 1.88 -0.65
C GLY A 231 -14.68 0.59 -1.30
N THR A 232 -15.24 0.74 -2.50
CA THR A 232 -15.75 -0.37 -3.32
C THR A 232 -15.63 -0.06 -4.81
N TRP A 233 -15.62 -1.10 -5.64
CA TRP A 233 -15.81 -0.98 -7.09
C TRP A 233 -17.28 -1.22 -7.44
N ASP A 234 -18.09 -0.16 -7.45
CA ASP A 234 -19.53 -0.27 -7.71
C ASP A 234 -20.08 1.01 -8.33
N GLY A 235 -20.60 0.91 -9.56
CA GLY A 235 -21.16 2.04 -10.30
C GLY A 235 -22.50 2.52 -9.75
N HIS A 236 -23.29 1.63 -9.13
CA HIS A 236 -24.64 1.94 -8.65
C HIS A 236 -24.63 3.04 -7.59
N ILE A 237 -23.53 3.18 -6.83
CA ILE A 237 -23.39 4.24 -5.82
C ILE A 237 -23.52 5.65 -6.42
N TRP A 238 -23.18 5.83 -7.70
CA TRP A 238 -23.26 7.12 -8.39
C TRP A 238 -24.67 7.39 -8.95
N GLN A 239 -25.45 6.34 -9.18
CA GLN A 239 -26.69 6.40 -9.96
C GLN A 239 -27.95 6.24 -9.10
N ASP A 240 -27.88 5.40 -8.06
CA ASP A 240 -28.99 5.09 -7.16
C ASP A 240 -28.78 5.77 -5.79
N ALA A 241 -29.72 6.64 -5.42
CA ALA A 241 -29.65 7.39 -4.18
C ALA A 241 -29.92 6.56 -2.91
N GLU A 242 -30.82 5.58 -2.99
CA GLU A 242 -31.16 4.72 -1.85
C GLU A 242 -30.03 3.73 -1.59
N TYR A 243 -29.53 3.10 -2.66
CA TYR A 243 -28.38 2.21 -2.58
C TYR A 243 -27.14 2.93 -2.04
N ARG A 244 -26.86 4.13 -2.54
CA ARG A 244 -25.77 4.98 -2.02
C ARG A 244 -25.94 5.28 -0.53
N ALA A 245 -27.13 5.72 -0.10
CA ALA A 245 -27.40 5.97 1.31
C ALA A 245 -27.16 4.71 2.18
N GLY A 246 -27.56 3.54 1.66
CA GLY A 246 -27.27 2.24 2.27
C GLY A 246 -25.78 1.98 2.46
N LEU A 247 -24.96 2.17 1.43
CA LEU A 247 -23.51 1.96 1.52
C LEU A 247 -22.82 2.98 2.44
N LEU A 248 -23.23 4.26 2.39
CA LEU A 248 -22.69 5.29 3.29
C LEU A 248 -22.96 4.94 4.77
N ARG A 249 -24.17 4.47 5.10
CA ARG A 249 -24.50 3.98 6.45
C ARG A 249 -23.71 2.74 6.87
N ARG A 250 -23.28 1.93 5.90
CA ARG A 250 -22.38 0.78 6.12
C ARG A 250 -20.91 1.16 6.21
N GLY A 251 -20.61 2.46 6.15
CA GLY A 251 -19.29 3.03 6.39
C GLY A 251 -18.38 3.10 5.17
N PHE A 252 -18.92 2.87 3.97
CA PHE A 252 -18.20 3.16 2.73
C PHE A 252 -18.11 4.68 2.53
N ASP A 253 -16.94 5.17 2.18
CA ASP A 253 -16.68 6.60 1.93
C ASP A 253 -15.95 6.87 0.62
N THR A 254 -15.61 5.81 -0.12
CA THR A 254 -14.87 5.89 -1.38
C THR A 254 -15.47 4.93 -2.42
N ALA A 255 -15.52 5.32 -3.68
CA ALA A 255 -15.90 4.42 -4.77
C ALA A 255 -15.09 4.66 -6.05
N VAL A 256 -14.98 3.64 -6.89
CA VAL A 256 -14.42 3.79 -8.22
C VAL A 256 -15.39 4.58 -9.10
N PHE A 257 -14.89 5.62 -9.77
CA PHE A 257 -15.66 6.39 -10.76
C PHE A 257 -15.06 6.20 -12.16
N GLY A 258 -15.88 5.78 -13.13
CA GLY A 258 -15.47 5.63 -14.52
C GLY A 258 -15.49 6.97 -15.25
N ALA A 259 -14.33 7.44 -15.72
CA ALA A 259 -14.24 8.75 -16.38
C ALA A 259 -14.75 8.73 -17.83
N GLY A 260 -15.45 9.80 -18.24
CA GLY A 260 -15.80 10.08 -19.64
C GLY A 260 -14.67 10.77 -20.41
N GLY A 261 -14.55 10.52 -21.73
CA GLY A 261 -13.43 11.02 -22.55
C GLY A 261 -13.60 12.42 -23.15
N ASP A 262 -14.83 12.90 -23.24
CA ASP A 262 -15.19 14.09 -23.99
C ASP A 262 -14.70 15.38 -23.33
N GLU A 263 -14.65 16.49 -24.07
CA GLU A 263 -14.29 17.82 -23.55
C GLU A 263 -15.33 18.38 -22.57
N GLN A 264 -16.59 17.99 -22.74
CA GLN A 264 -17.69 18.36 -21.84
C GLN A 264 -17.91 17.25 -20.81
N PRO A 265 -18.25 17.61 -19.55
CA PRO A 265 -18.57 16.61 -18.54
C PRO A 265 -19.89 15.91 -18.87
N THR A 266 -19.97 14.61 -18.60
CA THR A 266 -21.24 13.87 -18.66
C THR A 266 -22.17 14.33 -17.54
N GLU A 267 -23.47 14.07 -17.66
CA GLU A 267 -24.41 14.37 -16.57
C GLU A 267 -24.08 13.58 -15.30
N GLU A 268 -23.60 12.34 -15.43
CA GLU A 268 -23.13 11.53 -14.31
C GLU A 268 -21.89 12.16 -13.64
N GLU A 269 -20.94 12.70 -14.40
CA GLU A 269 -19.77 13.42 -13.86
C GLU A 269 -20.19 14.66 -13.08
N LYS A 270 -21.11 15.48 -13.63
CA LYS A 270 -21.63 16.66 -12.92
C LYS A 270 -22.36 16.25 -11.66
N GLN A 271 -23.23 15.25 -11.74
CA GLN A 271 -23.97 14.76 -10.58
C GLN A 271 -23.02 14.23 -9.49
N ALA A 272 -22.01 13.45 -9.88
CA ALA A 272 -21.02 12.92 -8.96
C ALA A 272 -20.25 14.04 -8.24
N PHE A 273 -19.66 14.99 -8.98
CA PHE A 273 -18.69 15.91 -8.42
C PHE A 273 -19.22 17.28 -7.99
N GLU A 274 -20.38 17.71 -8.52
CA GLU A 274 -21.01 18.98 -8.15
C GLU A 274 -22.10 18.80 -7.09
N GLN A 275 -22.65 17.58 -6.93
CA GLN A 275 -23.75 17.31 -6.01
C GLN A 275 -23.43 16.20 -5.01
N ILE A 276 -23.19 14.97 -5.46
CA ILE A 276 -23.06 13.80 -4.58
C ILE A 276 -21.85 13.95 -3.65
N CYS A 277 -20.65 14.16 -4.19
CA CYS A 277 -19.44 14.21 -3.38
C CYS A 277 -19.44 15.41 -2.39
N PRO A 278 -19.85 16.64 -2.78
CA PRO A 278 -19.98 17.74 -1.83
C PRO A 278 -21.01 17.51 -0.71
N GLN A 279 -22.15 16.88 -1.02
CA GLN A 279 -23.24 16.69 -0.05
C GLN A 279 -22.97 15.54 0.92
N THR A 280 -22.37 14.45 0.43
CA THR A 280 -22.23 13.20 1.19
C THR A 280 -20.82 13.00 1.76
N GLY A 281 -19.83 13.73 1.25
CA GLY A 281 -18.43 13.49 1.56
C GLY A 281 -17.80 12.30 0.83
N LEU A 282 -18.57 11.58 0.00
CA LEU A 282 -18.09 10.48 -0.85
C LEU A 282 -16.88 10.94 -1.69
N LYS A 283 -15.91 10.04 -1.81
CA LYS A 283 -14.67 10.24 -2.56
C LYS A 283 -14.59 9.29 -3.76
N ALA A 284 -13.86 9.72 -4.78
CA ALA A 284 -13.63 8.95 -5.99
C ALA A 284 -12.18 8.46 -6.09
N LEU A 285 -12.04 7.19 -6.45
CA LEU A 285 -10.88 6.67 -7.15
C LEU A 285 -11.21 6.68 -8.65
N ALA A 286 -10.67 7.64 -9.39
CA ALA A 286 -11.09 7.87 -10.78
C ALA A 286 -10.33 6.95 -11.74
N TYR A 287 -11.04 6.08 -12.45
CA TYR A 287 -10.48 5.28 -13.54
C TYR A 287 -10.55 6.07 -14.85
N VAL A 288 -9.39 6.48 -15.35
CA VAL A 288 -9.26 7.42 -16.50
C VAL A 288 -8.76 6.77 -17.78
N GLY A 289 -8.83 5.44 -17.86
CA GLY A 289 -8.46 4.66 -19.04
C GLY A 289 -6.96 4.60 -19.31
N PHE A 290 -6.51 3.45 -19.84
CA PHE A 290 -5.10 3.20 -20.11
C PHE A 290 -4.71 3.35 -21.58
N GLU A 291 -5.42 2.64 -22.47
CA GLU A 291 -5.17 2.69 -23.92
C GLU A 291 -5.47 4.08 -24.48
N GLU A 292 -6.68 4.57 -24.21
CA GLU A 292 -7.15 5.91 -24.53
C GLU A 292 -7.41 6.70 -23.24
N PRO A 293 -6.40 7.46 -22.76
CA PRO A 293 -6.56 8.32 -21.60
C PRO A 293 -7.70 9.31 -21.81
N LYS A 294 -8.57 9.43 -20.81
CA LYS A 294 -9.70 10.34 -20.83
C LYS A 294 -9.23 11.76 -20.48
N GLU A 295 -8.49 12.38 -21.41
CA GLU A 295 -7.82 13.67 -21.20
C GLU A 295 -8.79 14.82 -20.85
N GLY A 296 -9.99 14.84 -21.44
CA GLY A 296 -11.01 15.84 -21.13
C GLY A 296 -11.35 15.84 -19.64
N PHE A 297 -11.57 14.65 -19.08
CA PHE A 297 -11.80 14.45 -17.65
C PHE A 297 -10.61 14.93 -16.80
N LEU A 298 -9.38 14.56 -17.18
CA LEU A 298 -8.18 15.00 -16.47
C LEU A 298 -8.07 16.53 -16.42
N LYS A 299 -8.28 17.20 -17.56
CA LYS A 299 -8.19 18.67 -17.67
C LYS A 299 -9.22 19.37 -16.78
N ARG A 300 -10.47 18.87 -16.74
CA ARG A 300 -11.54 19.43 -15.90
C ARG A 300 -11.32 19.16 -14.40
N ASN A 301 -10.94 17.93 -14.06
CA ASN A 301 -10.95 17.46 -12.68
C ASN A 301 -9.58 17.47 -11.98
N ARG A 302 -8.50 17.90 -12.65
CA ARG A 302 -7.13 17.95 -12.07
C ARG A 302 -7.00 18.68 -10.74
N ASN A 303 -7.98 19.45 -10.27
CA ASN A 303 -7.94 20.08 -8.94
C ASN A 303 -9.14 19.70 -8.06
N ASN A 304 -9.90 18.66 -8.45
CA ASN A 304 -11.10 18.27 -7.75
C ASN A 304 -10.74 17.63 -6.39
N PRO A 305 -11.17 18.19 -5.25
CA PRO A 305 -10.83 17.70 -3.91
C PRO A 305 -11.58 16.42 -3.51
N HIS A 306 -12.53 15.96 -4.34
CA HIS A 306 -13.26 14.72 -4.14
C HIS A 306 -12.60 13.52 -4.82
N ILE A 307 -11.59 13.74 -5.68
CA ILE A 307 -10.78 12.67 -6.27
C ILE A 307 -9.55 12.45 -5.40
N LEU A 308 -9.45 11.26 -4.79
CA LEU A 308 -8.31 10.90 -3.94
C LEU A 308 -7.07 10.53 -4.78
N ALA A 309 -7.30 9.81 -5.88
CA ALA A 309 -6.28 9.38 -6.80
C ALA A 309 -6.86 9.08 -8.19
N TYR A 310 -5.99 9.09 -9.19
CA TYR A 310 -6.30 8.62 -10.54
C TYR A 310 -5.72 7.23 -10.75
N MET A 311 -6.56 6.24 -11.03
CA MET A 311 -6.16 4.88 -11.34
C MET A 311 -5.58 4.83 -12.75
N LEU A 312 -4.29 4.49 -12.84
CA LEU A 312 -3.55 4.28 -14.08
C LEU A 312 -4.13 3.13 -14.90
N ARG A 313 -4.22 1.99 -14.24
CA ARG A 313 -4.68 0.75 -14.83
C ARG A 313 -5.06 -0.24 -13.75
N ASP A 314 -6.02 -1.09 -14.10
CA ASP A 314 -6.32 -2.31 -13.40
C ASP A 314 -5.48 -3.47 -13.95
N GLU A 315 -4.76 -4.14 -13.04
CA GLU A 315 -3.93 -5.33 -13.26
C GLU A 315 -3.07 -5.36 -14.56
N PRO A 316 -2.22 -4.35 -14.83
CA PRO A 316 -1.35 -4.33 -16.01
C PRO A 316 -0.33 -5.48 -16.03
N ASP A 317 -0.04 -6.07 -14.89
CA ASP A 317 0.92 -7.14 -14.65
C ASP A 317 0.42 -8.52 -15.12
N TRP A 318 -0.83 -8.65 -15.54
CA TRP A 318 -1.29 -9.79 -16.34
C TRP A 318 -0.76 -9.80 -17.77
N ILE A 319 -0.33 -8.66 -18.32
CA ILE A 319 0.20 -8.62 -19.68
C ILE A 319 1.67 -9.01 -19.68
N GLU A 320 1.98 -10.15 -20.29
CA GLU A 320 3.35 -10.73 -20.35
C GLU A 320 4.36 -9.92 -21.19
N GLN A 321 3.94 -8.87 -21.88
CA GLN A 321 4.84 -8.03 -22.67
C GLN A 321 5.79 -7.22 -21.76
N SER A 322 7.11 -7.33 -21.99
CA SER A 322 8.14 -6.67 -21.18
C SER A 322 8.06 -5.15 -21.16
N ALA A 323 7.49 -4.54 -22.21
CA ALA A 323 7.40 -3.09 -22.38
C ALA A 323 6.23 -2.43 -21.61
N VAL A 324 5.35 -3.20 -20.97
CA VAL A 324 4.15 -2.66 -20.30
C VAL A 324 4.47 -1.71 -19.14
N PRO A 325 5.46 -2.00 -18.27
CA PRO A 325 5.91 -1.02 -17.26
C PRO A 325 6.36 0.31 -17.87
N LEU A 326 7.11 0.28 -18.97
CA LEU A 326 7.54 1.50 -19.67
C LEU A 326 6.36 2.28 -20.27
N TYR A 327 5.37 1.57 -20.83
CA TYR A 327 4.15 2.21 -21.33
C TYR A 327 3.35 2.87 -20.19
N CYS A 328 3.28 2.24 -19.02
CA CYS A 328 2.70 2.84 -17.82
C CYS A 328 3.41 4.14 -17.43
N LEU A 329 4.75 4.15 -17.43
CA LEU A 329 5.54 5.36 -17.15
C LEU A 329 5.23 6.49 -18.15
N ARG A 330 5.19 6.19 -19.45
CA ARG A 330 4.87 7.20 -20.49
C ARG A 330 3.49 7.81 -20.29
N LYS A 331 2.51 7.01 -19.85
CA LYS A 331 1.15 7.51 -19.52
C LYS A 331 1.16 8.40 -18.29
N ILE A 332 1.94 8.05 -17.26
CA ILE A 332 2.14 8.91 -16.10
C ILE A 332 2.71 10.27 -16.54
N HIS A 333 3.74 10.27 -17.39
CA HIS A 333 4.32 11.52 -17.92
C HIS A 333 3.28 12.36 -18.67
N LEU A 334 2.47 11.76 -19.55
CA LEU A 334 1.37 12.43 -20.24
C LEU A 334 0.38 13.08 -19.25
N TRP A 335 -0.01 12.36 -18.19
CA TRP A 335 -0.95 12.90 -17.20
C TRP A 335 -0.33 14.04 -16.40
N ARG A 336 0.97 13.97 -16.08
CA ARG A 336 1.69 15.08 -15.45
C ARG A 336 1.79 16.29 -16.37
N GLN A 337 1.93 16.11 -17.69
CA GLN A 337 1.89 17.22 -18.66
C GLN A 337 0.54 17.95 -18.67
N HIS A 338 -0.57 17.28 -18.34
CA HIS A 338 -1.87 17.93 -18.13
C HIS A 338 -2.00 18.67 -16.79
N GLY A 339 -0.95 18.65 -15.96
CA GLY A 339 -0.92 19.32 -14.67
C GLY A 339 -1.81 18.64 -13.65
N VAL A 340 -1.82 17.30 -13.61
CA VAL A 340 -2.51 16.51 -12.58
C VAL A 340 -1.62 16.42 -11.33
N PRO A 341 -1.91 17.15 -10.24
CA PRO A 341 -1.17 17.06 -8.97
C PRO A 341 -1.56 15.84 -8.15
N GLN A 342 -2.78 15.29 -8.30
CA GLN A 342 -3.28 14.21 -7.45
C GLN A 342 -2.38 12.98 -7.51
N PRO A 343 -2.36 12.17 -6.45
CA PRO A 343 -1.72 10.86 -6.46
C PRO A 343 -2.20 9.99 -7.62
N LEU A 344 -1.27 9.24 -8.19
CA LEU A 344 -1.59 8.18 -9.14
C LEU A 344 -1.64 6.85 -8.42
N TYR A 345 -2.64 6.07 -8.77
CA TYR A 345 -2.93 4.76 -8.22
C TYR A 345 -2.72 3.69 -9.29
N ILE A 346 -2.28 2.51 -8.91
CA ILE A 346 -2.22 1.35 -9.81
C ILE A 346 -2.70 0.12 -9.04
N ASN A 347 -3.58 -0.67 -9.66
CA ASN A 347 -3.97 -1.97 -9.11
C ASN A 347 -3.15 -3.06 -9.78
N LEU A 348 -2.66 -4.03 -9.01
CA LEU A 348 -1.81 -5.12 -9.47
C LEU A 348 -2.40 -6.46 -9.02
N ALA A 349 -2.05 -7.54 -9.70
CA ALA A 349 -2.51 -8.88 -9.31
C ALA A 349 -1.37 -9.81 -8.87
N ARG A 350 -0.16 -9.63 -9.41
CA ARG A 350 0.94 -10.60 -9.37
C ARG A 350 2.11 -10.14 -8.53
N SER A 351 2.33 -10.81 -7.40
CA SER A 351 3.43 -10.52 -6.49
C SER A 351 4.80 -10.61 -7.18
N ARG A 352 5.00 -11.59 -8.08
CA ARG A 352 6.26 -11.73 -8.83
C ARG A 352 6.58 -10.52 -9.69
N ARG A 353 5.59 -9.68 -10.00
CA ARG A 353 5.75 -8.50 -10.86
C ARG A 353 5.57 -7.18 -10.14
N PHE A 354 5.24 -7.17 -8.84
CA PHE A 354 5.06 -5.93 -8.08
C PHE A 354 6.25 -4.98 -8.17
N GLY A 355 7.48 -5.49 -8.16
CA GLY A 355 8.69 -4.66 -8.28
C GLY A 355 8.79 -3.87 -9.59
N GLU A 356 8.21 -4.37 -10.68
CA GLU A 356 8.22 -3.72 -12.00
C GLU A 356 7.30 -2.49 -12.03
N PHE A 357 6.19 -2.54 -11.28
CA PHE A 357 5.08 -1.59 -11.39
C PHE A 357 4.88 -0.71 -10.15
N ALA A 358 5.01 -1.26 -8.95
CA ALA A 358 4.72 -0.54 -7.71
C ALA A 358 5.52 0.78 -7.56
N PRO A 359 6.79 0.88 -8.02
CA PRO A 359 7.53 2.13 -7.94
C PRO A 359 7.06 3.24 -8.90
N LEU A 360 6.20 2.93 -9.88
CA LEU A 360 5.65 3.90 -10.85
C LEU A 360 4.58 4.82 -10.21
N ALA A 361 3.73 4.26 -9.36
CA ALA A 361 2.58 4.95 -8.79
C ALA A 361 2.89 5.60 -7.43
N ASP A 362 2.07 6.57 -7.05
CA ASP A 362 2.15 7.18 -5.71
C ASP A 362 1.46 6.30 -4.65
N ILE A 363 0.43 5.54 -5.07
CA ILE A 363 -0.35 4.60 -4.27
C ILE A 363 -0.50 3.29 -5.04
N PRO A 364 0.44 2.34 -4.94
CA PRO A 364 0.23 1.01 -5.46
C PRO A 364 -0.77 0.23 -4.59
N SER A 365 -1.46 -0.70 -5.21
CA SER A 365 -2.42 -1.60 -4.59
C SER A 365 -2.35 -2.96 -5.26
N TYR A 366 -3.07 -3.92 -4.70
CA TYR A 366 -3.29 -5.20 -5.33
C TYR A 366 -4.64 -5.81 -4.98
N ASP A 367 -5.10 -6.72 -5.83
CA ASP A 367 -6.12 -7.71 -5.55
C ASP A 367 -5.61 -9.13 -5.74
N ALA A 368 -5.79 -9.95 -4.70
CA ALA A 368 -5.57 -11.38 -4.77
C ALA A 368 -6.45 -12.07 -3.72
N TYR A 369 -7.64 -12.48 -4.18
CA TYR A 369 -8.74 -13.00 -3.37
C TYR A 369 -8.58 -14.51 -3.14
N ARG A 370 -8.84 -15.01 -1.92
CA ARG A 370 -8.48 -16.39 -1.55
C ARG A 370 -9.62 -17.40 -1.63
N VAL A 371 -10.86 -16.95 -1.78
CA VAL A 371 -12.05 -17.83 -1.81
C VAL A 371 -12.83 -17.61 -3.10
N GLY A 372 -13.15 -18.63 -3.89
CA GLY A 372 -14.07 -18.51 -5.02
C GLY A 372 -13.64 -17.66 -6.23
N ALA A 373 -12.56 -16.88 -6.14
CA ALA A 373 -12.05 -16.04 -7.23
C ALA A 373 -10.88 -16.70 -7.99
N PRO A 374 -10.67 -16.35 -9.27
CA PRO A 374 -9.42 -16.63 -9.98
C PRO A 374 -8.23 -16.04 -9.22
N MET A 375 -7.09 -16.73 -9.28
CA MET A 375 -5.86 -16.32 -8.60
C MET A 375 -4.67 -16.53 -9.53
N PRO A 376 -3.66 -15.63 -9.47
CA PRO A 376 -2.43 -15.77 -10.25
C PRO A 376 -1.50 -16.87 -9.74
N ASP A 377 -1.59 -17.22 -8.46
CA ASP A 377 -0.78 -18.27 -7.87
C ASP A 377 -1.47 -19.64 -7.90
N ASN A 378 -0.66 -20.69 -7.99
CA ASN A 378 -1.16 -22.06 -7.99
C ASN A 378 -1.90 -22.35 -6.68
N SER A 379 -3.15 -22.74 -6.82
CA SER A 379 -4.04 -23.03 -5.70
C SER A 379 -4.11 -24.54 -5.43
N PRO A 380 -4.06 -25.00 -4.17
CA PRO A 380 -4.22 -26.43 -3.84
C PRO A 380 -5.62 -26.96 -4.18
N HIS A 381 -6.61 -26.07 -4.26
CA HIS A 381 -7.98 -26.39 -4.64
C HIS A 381 -8.50 -25.42 -5.70
N ALA A 382 -9.36 -25.92 -6.59
CA ALA A 382 -9.97 -25.09 -7.64
C ALA A 382 -10.85 -23.97 -7.08
N TRP A 383 -11.41 -24.11 -5.87
CA TRP A 383 -12.36 -23.17 -5.26
C TRP A 383 -11.76 -22.23 -4.20
N GLY A 384 -10.47 -22.36 -3.87
CA GLY A 384 -9.86 -21.46 -2.88
C GLY A 384 -8.44 -21.84 -2.52
N ASN A 385 -7.76 -20.92 -1.83
CA ASN A 385 -6.35 -20.95 -1.47
C ASN A 385 -6.13 -20.49 -0.02
N ARG A 386 -4.91 -20.59 0.47
CA ARG A 386 -4.55 -20.24 1.85
C ARG A 386 -4.83 -18.76 2.15
N LEU A 387 -5.57 -18.49 3.22
CA LEU A 387 -5.94 -17.12 3.62
C LEU A 387 -4.71 -16.28 4.01
N GLU A 388 -3.71 -16.91 4.62
CA GLU A 388 -2.47 -16.24 5.04
C GLU A 388 -1.64 -15.69 3.86
N LEU A 389 -1.91 -16.12 2.62
CA LEU A 389 -1.29 -15.51 1.43
C LEU A 389 -1.72 -14.05 1.22
N ALA A 390 -2.83 -13.61 1.81
CA ALA A 390 -3.16 -12.18 1.89
C ALA A 390 -2.06 -11.40 2.62
N ALA A 391 -1.45 -11.99 3.66
CA ALA A 391 -0.35 -11.38 4.41
C ALA A 391 0.95 -11.33 3.58
N GLU A 392 1.23 -12.40 2.83
CA GLU A 392 2.42 -12.52 1.98
C GLU A 392 2.38 -11.50 0.82
N TYR A 393 1.28 -11.44 0.07
CA TYR A 393 1.10 -10.46 -1.01
C TYR A 393 1.18 -9.02 -0.47
N THR A 394 0.56 -8.74 0.68
CA THR A 394 0.65 -7.40 1.27
C THR A 394 2.08 -7.05 1.68
N SER A 395 2.82 -8.01 2.23
CA SER A 395 4.22 -7.82 2.62
C SER A 395 5.09 -7.54 1.40
N ASP A 396 4.89 -8.30 0.32
CA ASP A 396 5.61 -8.11 -0.94
C ASP A 396 5.29 -6.76 -1.57
N LEU A 397 4.01 -6.37 -1.66
CA LEU A 397 3.64 -5.06 -2.21
C LEU A 397 4.25 -3.93 -1.38
N ARG A 398 4.19 -4.02 -0.05
CA ARG A 398 4.83 -3.05 0.85
C ARG A 398 6.32 -2.93 0.54
N LEU A 399 7.04 -4.04 0.47
CA LEU A 399 8.50 -4.03 0.27
C LEU A 399 8.90 -3.46 -1.09
N ASN A 400 8.10 -3.67 -2.13
CA ASN A 400 8.31 -3.12 -3.47
C ASN A 400 7.84 -1.65 -3.61
N SER A 401 7.01 -1.14 -2.70
CA SER A 401 6.44 0.22 -2.77
C SER A 401 7.12 1.27 -1.88
N LEU A 402 8.01 0.84 -0.96
CA LEU A 402 8.59 1.73 0.05
C LEU A 402 9.16 3.04 -0.53
N PRO A 403 9.13 4.16 0.21
CA PRO A 403 8.42 4.36 1.48
C PRO A 403 6.97 4.85 1.28
N ARG A 404 6.38 4.63 0.09
CA ARG A 404 5.07 5.17 -0.28
C ARG A 404 3.95 4.46 0.49
N PRO A 405 2.79 5.11 0.69
CA PRO A 405 1.59 4.39 1.13
C PRO A 405 1.17 3.38 0.07
N PHE A 406 0.49 2.31 0.49
CA PHE A 406 -0.15 1.36 -0.40
C PHE A 406 -1.56 1.07 0.10
N TRP A 407 -2.45 0.73 -0.81
CA TRP A 407 -3.81 0.26 -0.49
C TRP A 407 -3.92 -1.23 -0.77
N VAL A 408 -5.03 -1.82 -0.35
CA VAL A 408 -5.34 -3.22 -0.63
C VAL A 408 -6.77 -3.34 -1.11
N TRP A 409 -7.02 -4.27 -2.02
CA TRP A 409 -8.35 -4.82 -2.20
C TRP A 409 -8.56 -5.98 -1.23
N ALA A 410 -9.49 -5.80 -0.31
CA ALA A 410 -9.99 -6.87 0.52
C ALA A 410 -11.09 -7.63 -0.22
N GLN A 411 -11.13 -8.94 -0.06
CA GLN A 411 -12.16 -9.74 -0.68
C GLN A 411 -13.52 -9.44 -0.06
N GLY A 412 -14.45 -8.96 -0.88
CA GLY A 412 -15.83 -8.72 -0.52
C GLY A 412 -16.76 -9.58 -1.36
N ILE A 413 -17.79 -8.94 -1.91
CA ILE A 413 -18.90 -9.61 -2.59
C ILE A 413 -18.77 -9.47 -4.10
N HIS A 414 -18.79 -10.59 -4.83
CA HIS A 414 -18.84 -10.58 -6.27
C HIS A 414 -19.53 -11.83 -6.82
N THR A 415 -20.11 -11.72 -8.01
CA THR A 415 -20.71 -12.81 -8.77
C THR A 415 -19.63 -13.65 -9.44
N TRP A 416 -19.09 -14.62 -8.70
CA TRP A 416 -18.18 -15.61 -9.25
C TRP A 416 -18.96 -16.85 -9.70
N ASP A 417 -18.69 -17.35 -10.91
CA ASP A 417 -19.33 -18.53 -11.50
C ASP A 417 -18.37 -19.72 -11.68
N GLU A 418 -17.08 -19.47 -11.90
CA GLU A 418 -16.08 -20.51 -12.20
C GLU A 418 -15.84 -21.51 -11.06
N ARG A 419 -16.09 -21.10 -9.81
CA ARG A 419 -15.65 -21.82 -8.60
C ARG A 419 -16.77 -22.09 -7.59
N VAL A 420 -18.01 -21.77 -7.95
CA VAL A 420 -19.18 -21.83 -7.07
C VAL A 420 -19.84 -23.21 -7.03
N TRP A 421 -19.57 -24.08 -8.01
CA TRP A 421 -20.09 -25.46 -8.05
C TRP A 421 -18.96 -26.45 -7.74
N VAL A 422 -19.11 -27.25 -6.69
CA VAL A 422 -18.10 -28.24 -6.27
C VAL A 422 -18.79 -29.57 -6.01
N ASN A 423 -18.42 -30.61 -6.77
CA ASN A 423 -19.01 -31.96 -6.68
C ASN A 423 -20.55 -31.96 -6.77
N ASP A 424 -21.10 -31.22 -7.74
CA ASP A 424 -22.55 -31.04 -7.97
C ASP A 424 -23.31 -30.37 -6.80
N GLU A 425 -22.59 -29.79 -5.83
CA GLU A 425 -23.14 -29.01 -4.73
C GLU A 425 -22.75 -27.52 -4.85
N LEU A 426 -23.58 -26.66 -4.26
CA LEU A 426 -23.27 -25.24 -4.12
C LEU A 426 -22.14 -25.06 -3.09
N GLY A 427 -20.98 -24.64 -3.59
CA GLY A 427 -19.89 -24.12 -2.79
C GLY A 427 -20.16 -22.70 -2.31
N ARG A 428 -19.14 -22.06 -1.75
CA ARG A 428 -19.24 -20.67 -1.32
C ARG A 428 -19.00 -19.74 -2.50
N ALA A 429 -19.95 -18.85 -2.76
CA ALA A 429 -19.85 -17.84 -3.81
C ALA A 429 -19.00 -16.63 -3.37
N VAL A 430 -18.96 -16.33 -2.07
CA VAL A 430 -18.28 -15.17 -1.47
C VAL A 430 -17.65 -15.60 -0.14
N PRO A 431 -16.65 -14.91 0.44
CA PRO A 431 -16.03 -15.36 1.69
C PRO A 431 -17.01 -15.39 2.88
N THR A 432 -16.76 -16.29 3.84
CA THR A 432 -17.40 -16.28 5.17
C THR A 432 -17.12 -14.97 5.88
N PRO A 433 -17.97 -14.59 6.85
CA PRO A 433 -17.61 -13.57 7.81
C PRO A 433 -16.21 -13.79 8.40
N GLU A 434 -15.86 -15.03 8.77
CA GLU A 434 -14.56 -15.40 9.31
C GLU A 434 -13.41 -15.25 8.28
N GLU A 435 -13.59 -15.75 7.06
CA GLU A 435 -12.59 -15.65 5.97
C GLU A 435 -12.35 -14.18 5.56
N ALA A 436 -13.40 -13.37 5.44
CA ALA A 436 -13.28 -11.95 5.09
C ALA A 436 -12.52 -11.18 6.16
N ARG A 437 -12.86 -11.42 7.43
CA ARG A 437 -12.21 -10.83 8.60
C ARG A 437 -10.74 -11.21 8.71
N VAL A 438 -10.41 -12.50 8.62
CA VAL A 438 -9.03 -12.99 8.73
C VAL A 438 -8.16 -12.44 7.62
N GLN A 439 -8.64 -12.44 6.37
CA GLN A 439 -7.92 -11.84 5.24
C GLN A 439 -7.67 -10.34 5.45
N LEU A 440 -8.68 -9.57 5.88
CA LEU A 440 -8.49 -8.14 6.16
C LEU A 440 -7.45 -7.91 7.26
N TRP A 441 -7.48 -8.70 8.35
CA TRP A 441 -6.51 -8.57 9.44
C TRP A 441 -5.08 -8.82 9.00
N PHE A 442 -4.87 -9.79 8.10
CA PHE A 442 -3.57 -10.02 7.49
C PHE A 442 -3.09 -8.79 6.72
N GLN A 443 -3.95 -8.18 5.90
CA GLN A 443 -3.59 -7.01 5.12
C GLN A 443 -3.32 -5.77 6.00
N LEU A 444 -4.19 -5.49 6.98
CA LEU A 444 -4.06 -4.34 7.88
C LEU A 444 -2.80 -4.40 8.72
N SER A 445 -2.46 -5.58 9.24
CA SER A 445 -1.29 -5.76 10.12
C SER A 445 0.05 -5.56 9.40
N ARG A 446 0.06 -5.52 8.06
CA ARG A 446 1.22 -5.16 7.24
C ARG A 446 1.31 -3.67 6.94
N GLY A 447 0.34 -2.88 7.37
CA GLY A 447 0.41 -1.41 7.34
C GLY A 447 -0.28 -0.77 6.15
N ALA A 448 -1.33 -1.39 5.59
CA ALA A 448 -2.16 -0.79 4.54
C ALA A 448 -2.67 0.60 4.95
N LYS A 449 -2.80 1.49 3.97
CA LYS A 449 -3.21 2.90 4.14
C LYS A 449 -4.57 3.21 3.50
N GLY A 450 -5.26 2.18 3.05
CA GLY A 450 -6.60 2.21 2.48
C GLY A 450 -7.08 0.78 2.23
N VAL A 451 -8.39 0.58 2.34
CA VAL A 451 -9.06 -0.71 2.10
C VAL A 451 -10.16 -0.48 1.09
N MET A 452 -10.08 -1.18 -0.02
CA MET A 452 -11.13 -1.23 -1.02
C MET A 452 -11.75 -2.62 -1.00
N TRP A 453 -13.06 -2.75 -0.90
CA TRP A 453 -13.74 -4.04 -0.95
C TRP A 453 -14.09 -4.37 -2.39
N PHE A 454 -13.67 -5.54 -2.86
CA PHE A 454 -14.12 -6.05 -4.16
C PHE A 454 -15.13 -7.18 -3.93
N ARG A 455 -16.43 -6.89 -3.97
CA ARG A 455 -17.12 -5.62 -4.28
C ARG A 455 -18.28 -5.42 -3.31
N THR A 456 -19.19 -4.52 -3.67
CA THR A 456 -20.60 -4.47 -3.23
C THR A 456 -21.49 -4.69 -4.44
N LEU A 457 -22.71 -5.23 -4.24
CA LEU A 457 -23.70 -5.40 -5.30
C LEU A 457 -25.14 -5.31 -4.75
N PRO A 458 -26.11 -4.78 -5.52
CA PRO A 458 -27.53 -4.90 -5.21
C PRO A 458 -27.98 -6.37 -5.18
N GLU A 459 -28.81 -6.75 -4.20
CA GLU A 459 -29.26 -8.15 -4.06
C GLU A 459 -30.04 -8.66 -5.27
N GLU A 460 -30.78 -7.78 -5.95
CA GLU A 460 -31.56 -8.15 -7.14
C GLU A 460 -30.67 -8.52 -8.33
N GLU A 461 -29.52 -7.87 -8.48
CA GLU A 461 -28.52 -8.22 -9.49
C GLU A 461 -27.94 -9.61 -9.22
N VAL A 462 -27.61 -9.88 -7.95
CA VAL A 462 -27.11 -11.19 -7.49
C VAL A 462 -28.14 -12.28 -7.77
N ARG A 463 -29.39 -12.04 -7.39
CA ARG A 463 -30.51 -12.96 -7.60
C ARG A 463 -30.71 -13.27 -9.08
N THR A 464 -30.68 -12.24 -9.93
CA THR A 464 -30.82 -12.38 -11.39
C THR A 464 -29.68 -13.22 -11.94
N TYR A 465 -28.44 -12.84 -11.65
CA TYR A 465 -27.23 -13.52 -12.13
C TYR A 465 -27.23 -15.02 -11.78
N TYR A 466 -27.46 -15.36 -10.51
CA TYR A 466 -27.41 -16.77 -10.09
C TYR A 466 -28.63 -17.58 -10.55
N THR A 467 -29.77 -16.94 -10.82
CA THR A 467 -30.91 -17.61 -11.47
C THR A 467 -30.54 -18.02 -12.90
N GLU A 468 -29.98 -17.10 -13.68
CA GLU A 468 -29.53 -17.36 -15.05
C GLU A 468 -28.42 -18.41 -15.10
N LEU A 469 -27.43 -18.29 -14.20
CA LEU A 469 -26.34 -19.25 -14.09
C LEU A 469 -26.84 -20.65 -13.77
N ALA A 470 -27.74 -20.80 -12.78
CA ALA A 470 -28.28 -22.10 -12.40
C ALA A 470 -29.09 -22.73 -13.54
N GLN A 471 -29.92 -21.95 -14.25
CA GLN A 471 -30.67 -22.44 -15.41
C GLN A 471 -29.76 -22.88 -16.56
N LYS A 472 -28.64 -22.20 -16.77
CA LYS A 472 -27.63 -22.54 -17.78
C LYS A 472 -26.85 -23.80 -17.42
N MET A 473 -26.38 -23.90 -16.18
CA MET A 473 -25.49 -24.98 -15.73
C MET A 473 -26.24 -26.26 -15.37
N MET A 474 -27.49 -26.13 -14.92
CA MET A 474 -28.34 -27.25 -14.47
C MET A 474 -29.75 -27.16 -15.10
N PRO A 475 -29.88 -27.30 -16.43
CA PRO A 475 -31.14 -27.07 -17.15
C PRO A 475 -32.24 -28.08 -16.79
N SER A 476 -31.90 -29.22 -16.19
CA SER A 476 -32.83 -30.25 -15.74
C SER A 476 -33.29 -30.09 -14.29
N LEU A 477 -32.79 -29.08 -13.56
CA LEU A 477 -33.13 -28.85 -12.17
C LEU A 477 -34.52 -28.24 -12.05
N GLU A 478 -35.34 -28.72 -11.10
CA GLU A 478 -36.67 -28.16 -10.88
C GLU A 478 -36.58 -26.68 -10.46
N GLN A 479 -37.51 -25.85 -10.96
CA GLN A 479 -37.51 -24.41 -10.71
C GLN A 479 -37.54 -24.06 -9.21
N ALA A 480 -38.23 -24.85 -8.39
CA ALA A 480 -38.24 -24.66 -6.94
C ALA A 480 -36.85 -24.86 -6.32
N LYS A 481 -36.07 -25.81 -6.83
CA LYS A 481 -34.71 -26.07 -6.36
C LYS A 481 -33.71 -25.02 -6.83
N VAL A 482 -33.89 -24.50 -8.05
CA VAL A 482 -33.15 -23.31 -8.53
C VAL A 482 -33.37 -22.13 -7.59
N GLN A 483 -34.63 -21.83 -7.25
CA GLN A 483 -34.96 -20.74 -6.33
C GLN A 483 -34.31 -20.94 -4.95
N GLU A 484 -34.35 -22.15 -4.41
CA GLU A 484 -33.70 -22.49 -3.14
C GLU A 484 -32.20 -22.19 -3.17
N LEU A 485 -31.49 -22.62 -4.21
CA LEU A 485 -30.04 -22.38 -4.36
C LEU A 485 -29.71 -20.89 -4.51
N VAL A 486 -30.52 -20.14 -5.26
CA VAL A 486 -30.34 -18.70 -5.44
C VAL A 486 -30.51 -17.96 -4.11
N GLU A 487 -31.53 -18.30 -3.31
CA GLU A 487 -31.70 -17.68 -1.98
C GLU A 487 -30.56 -18.03 -1.04
N GLN A 488 -30.01 -19.25 -1.10
CA GLN A 488 -28.82 -19.61 -0.34
C GLN A 488 -27.63 -18.74 -0.72
N THR A 489 -27.40 -18.48 -2.01
CA THR A 489 -26.34 -17.57 -2.47
C THR A 489 -26.58 -16.13 -2.02
N VAL A 490 -27.82 -15.62 -2.14
CA VAL A 490 -28.18 -14.27 -1.65
C VAL A 490 -27.94 -14.16 -0.14
N GLN A 491 -28.23 -15.22 0.62
CA GLN A 491 -27.94 -15.27 2.06
C GLN A 491 -26.43 -15.21 2.35
N GLN A 492 -25.59 -15.94 1.59
CA GLN A 492 -24.13 -15.83 1.71
C GLN A 492 -23.66 -14.38 1.48
N PHE A 493 -24.23 -13.69 0.48
CA PHE A 493 -23.90 -12.30 0.16
C PHE A 493 -24.29 -11.35 1.30
N ARG A 494 -25.47 -11.54 1.91
CA ARG A 494 -25.90 -10.75 3.08
C ARG A 494 -24.95 -10.91 4.25
N GLU A 495 -24.57 -12.14 4.59
CA GLU A 495 -23.62 -12.43 5.67
C GLU A 495 -22.28 -11.72 5.46
N THR A 496 -21.71 -11.81 4.24
CA THR A 496 -20.46 -11.12 3.92
C THR A 496 -20.62 -9.60 4.00
N LEU A 497 -21.75 -9.04 3.55
CA LEU A 497 -21.99 -7.59 3.56
C LEU A 497 -22.14 -7.06 4.99
N GLU A 498 -22.82 -7.82 5.84
CA GLU A 498 -22.95 -7.53 7.27
C GLU A 498 -21.58 -7.57 7.96
N GLU A 499 -20.75 -8.55 7.64
CA GLU A 499 -19.39 -8.58 8.17
C GLU A 499 -18.57 -7.38 7.68
N MET A 500 -18.57 -7.09 6.37
CA MET A 500 -17.92 -5.89 5.82
C MET A 500 -18.38 -4.63 6.56
N THR A 501 -19.67 -4.52 6.87
CA THR A 501 -20.23 -3.41 7.67
C THR A 501 -19.65 -3.37 9.09
N ARG A 502 -19.57 -4.52 9.78
CA ARG A 502 -18.94 -4.62 11.12
C ARG A 502 -17.47 -4.20 11.07
N LEU A 503 -16.73 -4.64 10.05
CA LEU A 503 -15.32 -4.33 9.88
C LEU A 503 -15.09 -2.86 9.52
N ASN A 504 -15.94 -2.26 8.69
CA ASN A 504 -15.90 -0.84 8.36
C ASN A 504 -16.04 0.05 9.60
N ARG A 505 -16.87 -0.33 10.58
CA ARG A 505 -16.96 0.40 11.87
C ARG A 505 -15.62 0.43 12.61
N VAL A 506 -14.90 -0.69 12.62
CA VAL A 506 -13.54 -0.77 13.21
C VAL A 506 -12.58 0.11 12.42
N LEU A 507 -12.57 0.00 11.09
CA LEU A 507 -11.71 0.80 10.21
C LEU A 507 -11.93 2.30 10.40
N GLN A 508 -13.18 2.76 10.46
CA GLN A 508 -13.53 4.17 10.70
C GLN A 508 -12.99 4.67 12.04
N ALA A 509 -13.02 3.83 13.08
CA ALA A 509 -12.53 4.20 14.41
C ALA A 509 -10.99 4.27 14.47
N ILE A 510 -10.29 3.43 13.71
CA ILE A 510 -8.81 3.32 13.79
C ILE A 510 -8.05 3.99 12.64
N ARG A 511 -8.73 4.45 11.59
CA ARG A 511 -8.08 5.05 10.41
C ARG A 511 -7.08 6.17 10.70
N PRO A 512 -7.27 7.07 11.70
CA PRO A 512 -6.26 8.11 11.98
C PRO A 512 -4.92 7.51 12.42
N PHE A 513 -4.96 6.34 13.07
CA PHE A 513 -3.79 5.59 13.49
C PHE A 513 -3.18 4.82 12.32
N LEU A 514 -3.99 4.13 11.50
CA LEU A 514 -3.50 3.39 10.33
C LEU A 514 -2.70 4.29 9.38
N LEU A 515 -3.15 5.52 9.17
CA LEU A 515 -2.46 6.52 8.32
C LEU A 515 -1.11 6.98 8.88
N ARG A 516 -0.90 6.91 10.21
CA ARG A 516 0.29 7.47 10.89
C ARG A 516 1.15 6.42 11.59
N CYS A 517 0.82 5.14 11.40
CA CYS A 517 1.60 4.01 11.87
C CYS A 517 2.23 3.26 10.70
N ASP A 518 3.36 2.61 10.94
CA ASP A 518 3.98 1.68 9.99
C ASP A 518 4.27 0.33 10.66
N ALA A 519 4.40 -0.73 9.86
CA ALA A 519 4.65 -2.06 10.39
C ALA A 519 5.98 -2.13 11.13
N GLY A 520 5.89 -2.57 12.38
CA GLY A 520 6.97 -2.71 13.34
C GLY A 520 7.39 -4.16 13.52
N TYR A 521 7.24 -4.66 14.73
CA TYR A 521 7.80 -5.94 15.15
C TYR A 521 6.80 -7.07 15.02
N GLN A 522 7.31 -8.25 14.63
CA GLN A 522 6.63 -9.51 14.86
C GLN A 522 6.59 -9.81 16.37
N GLY A 523 5.42 -10.20 16.86
CA GLY A 523 5.22 -10.62 18.23
C GLY A 523 5.68 -12.06 18.48
N GLN A 524 5.83 -12.41 19.74
CA GLN A 524 6.14 -13.78 20.16
C GLN A 524 4.89 -14.45 20.71
N ILE A 525 4.67 -15.71 20.35
CA ILE A 525 3.60 -16.53 20.90
C ILE A 525 4.19 -17.35 22.05
N ARG A 526 3.67 -17.17 23.26
CA ARG A 526 4.10 -17.95 24.45
C ARG A 526 3.26 -19.21 24.62
N THR A 527 1.95 -19.08 24.48
CA THR A 527 1.00 -20.19 24.62
C THR A 527 -0.16 -20.00 23.65
N ALA A 528 -0.62 -21.08 23.04
CA ALA A 528 -1.84 -21.17 22.24
C ALA A 528 -2.16 -22.66 22.00
N ALA A 529 -3.35 -22.98 21.49
CA ALA A 529 -3.69 -24.36 21.14
C ALA A 529 -2.89 -24.85 19.92
N GLU A 530 -2.78 -24.01 18.89
CA GLU A 530 -1.97 -24.24 17.69
C GLU A 530 -1.06 -23.01 17.47
N PRO A 531 0.08 -22.90 18.20
CA PRO A 531 0.91 -21.70 18.19
C PRO A 531 1.48 -21.36 16.81
N ASP A 532 1.82 -22.36 15.99
CA ASP A 532 2.34 -22.14 14.63
C ASP A 532 1.26 -21.67 13.64
N LYS A 533 0.01 -21.55 14.11
CA LYS A 533 -1.16 -21.08 13.37
C LYS A 533 -1.70 -19.74 13.89
N LEU A 534 -0.83 -18.94 14.51
CA LEU A 534 -1.09 -17.57 14.93
C LEU A 534 -0.08 -16.61 14.31
N ASP A 535 -0.56 -15.50 13.75
CA ASP A 535 0.26 -14.37 13.33
C ASP A 535 0.08 -13.23 14.34
N VAL A 536 1.18 -12.62 14.76
CA VAL A 536 1.18 -11.49 15.71
C VAL A 536 2.05 -10.39 15.14
N MET A 537 1.43 -9.27 14.80
CA MET A 537 2.13 -8.15 14.15
C MET A 537 1.71 -6.83 14.76
N SER A 538 2.66 -5.88 14.81
CA SER A 538 2.43 -4.55 15.36
C SER A 538 2.59 -3.47 14.31
N LEU A 539 1.73 -2.45 14.34
CA LEU A 539 1.96 -1.16 13.69
C LEU A 539 2.37 -0.15 14.75
N LEU A 540 3.42 0.61 14.51
CA LEU A 540 4.00 1.56 15.45
C LEU A 540 3.68 2.99 15.03
N GLY A 541 3.18 3.80 15.96
CA GLY A 541 2.97 5.24 15.79
C GLY A 541 3.72 6.08 16.83
N GLU A 542 3.44 7.38 16.84
CA GLU A 542 4.05 8.34 17.79
C GLU A 542 3.67 8.03 19.24
N ARG A 543 2.38 7.77 19.49
CA ARG A 543 1.80 7.62 20.85
C ARG A 543 1.03 6.32 21.07
N ALA A 544 0.82 5.54 20.02
CA ALA A 544 0.09 4.29 20.08
C ALA A 544 0.71 3.25 19.14
N ALA A 545 0.59 1.99 19.52
CA ALA A 545 0.85 0.84 18.67
C ALA A 545 -0.43 0.02 18.53
N LEU A 546 -0.65 -0.53 17.34
CA LEU A 546 -1.75 -1.43 17.03
C LEU A 546 -1.20 -2.84 16.96
N VAL A 547 -1.63 -3.73 17.85
CA VAL A 547 -1.23 -5.14 17.87
C VAL A 547 -2.36 -5.98 17.28
N PHE A 548 -2.07 -6.61 16.15
CA PHE A 548 -2.95 -7.54 15.47
C PHE A 548 -2.56 -8.96 15.86
N VAL A 549 -3.56 -9.77 16.21
CA VAL A 549 -3.42 -11.21 16.41
C VAL A 549 -4.40 -11.89 15.47
N THR A 550 -3.91 -12.80 14.64
CA THR A 550 -4.72 -13.44 13.58
C THR A 550 -4.55 -14.94 13.65
N ASN A 551 -5.66 -15.67 13.78
CA ASN A 551 -5.71 -17.12 13.72
C ASN A 551 -5.86 -17.59 12.28
N PHE A 552 -5.01 -18.53 11.90
CA PHE A 552 -5.11 -19.25 10.63
C PHE A 552 -5.06 -20.77 10.84
N ALA A 553 -5.47 -21.24 12.02
CA ALA A 553 -5.79 -22.64 12.26
C ALA A 553 -7.15 -22.95 11.64
N TYR A 554 -7.15 -23.40 10.39
CA TYR A 554 -8.36 -23.85 9.71
C TYR A 554 -8.10 -25.09 8.87
N GLU A 555 -9.17 -25.71 8.42
CA GLU A 555 -9.19 -26.66 7.31
C GLU A 555 -9.93 -26.00 6.13
N MET A 556 -9.35 -26.06 4.94
CA MET A 556 -9.98 -25.51 3.73
C MET A 556 -11.21 -26.35 3.40
N HIS A 557 -12.33 -25.71 3.09
CA HIS A 557 -13.56 -26.41 2.74
C HIS A 557 -14.39 -25.59 1.74
N PRO A 558 -15.02 -26.22 0.72
CA PRO A 558 -15.70 -25.52 -0.37
C PRO A 558 -16.90 -24.68 0.07
N GLN A 559 -17.53 -25.02 1.19
CA GLN A 559 -18.64 -24.25 1.80
C GLN A 559 -18.16 -23.25 2.88
N GLY A 560 -16.88 -22.91 2.92
CA GLY A 560 -16.25 -22.02 3.89
C GLY A 560 -15.35 -22.75 4.88
N TYR A 561 -14.20 -22.14 5.19
CA TYR A 561 -13.11 -22.78 5.91
C TYR A 561 -13.49 -23.06 7.35
N ARG A 562 -13.04 -24.20 7.88
CA ARG A 562 -13.40 -24.67 9.22
C ARG A 562 -12.31 -24.28 10.20
N PHE A 563 -12.49 -23.13 10.85
CA PHE A 563 -11.55 -22.64 11.85
C PHE A 563 -11.59 -23.47 13.12
N ARG A 564 -10.39 -23.72 13.66
CA ARG A 564 -10.19 -24.28 14.99
C ARG A 564 -9.90 -23.15 15.96
N GLU A 565 -10.56 -23.18 17.11
CA GLU A 565 -10.43 -22.14 18.12
C GLU A 565 -9.04 -22.15 18.77
N GLN A 566 -8.44 -20.97 18.91
CA GLN A 566 -7.21 -20.79 19.67
C GLN A 566 -7.54 -20.54 21.14
N LYS A 567 -7.12 -21.46 22.02
CA LYS A 567 -7.37 -21.41 23.47
C LYS A 567 -6.09 -21.12 24.24
N ASN A 568 -6.24 -20.52 25.43
CA ASN A 568 -5.14 -20.14 26.33
C ASN A 568 -4.05 -19.33 25.61
N VAL A 569 -4.47 -18.34 24.82
CA VAL A 569 -3.59 -17.55 23.97
C VAL A 569 -2.84 -16.52 24.82
N THR A 570 -1.52 -16.56 24.80
CA THR A 570 -0.64 -15.54 25.37
C THR A 570 0.38 -15.13 24.32
N VAL A 571 0.36 -13.85 23.97
CA VAL A 571 1.32 -13.26 23.03
C VAL A 571 2.08 -12.12 23.69
N VAL A 572 3.27 -11.84 23.18
CA VAL A 572 4.15 -10.77 23.67
C VAL A 572 4.48 -9.85 22.49
N ALA A 573 3.97 -8.63 22.55
CA ALA A 573 4.28 -7.59 21.58
C ALA A 573 5.46 -6.75 22.09
N ARG A 574 6.51 -6.64 21.26
CA ARG A 574 7.62 -5.71 21.52
C ARG A 574 7.13 -4.27 21.30
N LEU A 575 7.48 -3.37 22.22
CA LEU A 575 7.26 -1.94 22.02
C LEU A 575 8.57 -1.24 21.65
N PRO A 576 8.51 -0.17 20.86
CA PRO A 576 9.66 0.68 20.66
C PRO A 576 9.97 1.49 21.93
N ASN A 577 11.23 1.91 22.10
CA ASN A 577 11.67 2.53 23.36
C ASN A 577 10.98 3.88 23.68
N TRP A 578 10.42 4.57 22.68
CA TRP A 578 9.70 5.82 22.89
C TRP A 578 8.26 5.61 23.38
N LEU A 579 7.70 4.41 23.20
CA LEU A 579 6.30 4.13 23.49
C LEU A 579 6.19 3.37 24.82
N LYS A 580 5.55 4.01 25.79
CA LYS A 580 5.22 3.41 27.09
C LYS A 580 3.79 2.89 27.05
N ALA A 581 3.53 1.70 27.58
CA ALA A 581 2.17 1.20 27.75
C ALA A 581 1.54 1.81 29.01
N ILE A 582 0.62 2.76 28.84
CA ILE A 582 -0.16 3.37 29.92
C ILE A 582 -1.62 2.93 29.83
N ASP A 583 -2.18 2.93 28.63
CA ASP A 583 -3.55 2.49 28.37
C ASP A 583 -3.56 1.39 27.31
N VAL A 584 -4.19 0.26 27.63
CA VAL A 584 -4.23 -0.93 26.75
C VAL A 584 -5.65 -1.46 26.69
N PHE A 585 -6.18 -1.61 25.47
CA PHE A 585 -7.55 -2.06 25.24
C PHE A 585 -7.73 -2.73 23.89
N ALA A 586 -8.73 -3.60 23.82
CA ALA A 586 -9.17 -4.20 22.57
C ALA A 586 -10.15 -3.27 21.84
N VAL A 587 -10.13 -3.31 20.51
CA VAL A 587 -11.09 -2.65 19.63
C VAL A 587 -11.86 -3.73 18.89
N THR A 588 -13.19 -3.71 19.01
CA THR A 588 -14.11 -4.64 18.33
C THR A 588 -15.17 -3.84 17.57
N PRO A 589 -15.98 -4.47 16.71
CA PRO A 589 -17.08 -3.79 16.02
C PRO A 589 -18.11 -3.14 16.97
N GLU A 590 -18.19 -3.61 18.22
CA GLU A 590 -19.09 -3.06 19.26
C GLU A 590 -18.45 -1.93 20.08
N GLY A 591 -17.16 -1.63 19.86
CA GLY A 591 -16.45 -0.55 20.56
C GLY A 591 -15.17 -1.01 21.25
N VAL A 592 -14.80 -0.32 22.32
CA VAL A 592 -13.59 -0.64 23.10
C VAL A 592 -13.91 -1.63 24.23
N LYS A 593 -13.09 -2.66 24.40
CA LYS A 593 -13.22 -3.67 25.47
C LYS A 593 -11.95 -3.75 26.31
N PRO A 594 -12.04 -4.09 27.61
CA PRO A 594 -10.85 -4.41 28.40
C PRO A 594 -10.16 -5.66 27.83
N VAL A 595 -8.84 -5.71 27.97
CA VAL A 595 -8.02 -6.88 27.63
C VAL A 595 -7.13 -7.22 28.83
N THR A 596 -6.83 -8.50 29.04
CA THR A 596 -5.87 -8.90 30.09
C THR A 596 -4.46 -8.66 29.58
N TRP A 597 -3.71 -7.80 30.26
CA TRP A 597 -2.35 -7.45 29.84
C TRP A 597 -1.41 -7.24 31.01
N HIS A 598 -0.11 -7.40 30.76
CA HIS A 598 0.96 -7.09 31.71
C HIS A 598 2.18 -6.51 30.99
N LEU A 599 2.87 -5.56 31.64
CA LEU A 599 4.11 -5.00 31.14
C LEU A 599 5.30 -5.85 31.57
N GLU A 600 6.16 -6.23 30.62
CA GLU A 600 7.37 -7.01 30.84
C GLU A 600 8.55 -6.39 30.09
N LYS A 601 9.42 -5.64 30.78
CA LYS A 601 10.70 -5.10 30.23
C LYS A 601 10.56 -4.55 28.80
N GLY A 602 9.68 -3.57 28.58
CA GLY A 602 9.48 -2.95 27.25
C GLY A 602 8.61 -3.77 26.28
N HIS A 603 7.98 -4.84 26.75
CA HIS A 603 7.03 -5.65 25.99
C HIS A 603 5.67 -5.64 26.69
N VAL A 604 4.60 -5.79 25.92
CA VAL A 604 3.24 -5.99 26.45
C VAL A 604 2.85 -7.44 26.21
N ARG A 605 2.62 -8.16 27.30
CA ARG A 605 2.02 -9.48 27.26
C ARG A 605 0.51 -9.33 27.24
N LEU A 606 -0.15 -9.95 26.27
CA LEU A 606 -1.61 -9.97 26.11
C LEU A 606 -2.10 -11.41 26.26
N THR A 607 -3.22 -11.61 26.96
CA THR A 607 -3.75 -12.95 27.25
C THR A 607 -5.25 -13.03 26.99
N TRP A 608 -5.68 -14.12 26.36
CA TRP A 608 -7.07 -14.50 26.13
C TRP A 608 -7.32 -15.95 26.53
N ARG A 609 -8.49 -16.21 27.11
CA ARG A 609 -8.96 -17.60 27.31
C ARG A 609 -9.21 -18.29 25.98
N THR A 610 -9.87 -17.57 25.07
CA THR A 610 -10.11 -17.98 23.68
C THR A 610 -9.94 -16.73 22.82
N LEU A 611 -9.29 -16.86 21.67
CA LEU A 611 -9.28 -15.81 20.65
C LEU A 611 -10.61 -15.85 19.88
N GLU A 612 -11.62 -15.20 20.44
CA GLU A 612 -12.96 -15.08 19.84
C GLU A 612 -12.86 -14.44 18.46
N GLU A 613 -13.77 -14.85 17.55
CA GLU A 613 -13.84 -14.36 16.16
C GLU A 613 -12.53 -14.52 15.35
N HIS A 614 -11.60 -15.37 15.81
CA HIS A 614 -10.33 -15.71 15.15
C HIS A 614 -9.33 -14.55 15.02
N VAL A 615 -9.65 -13.36 15.48
CA VAL A 615 -8.78 -12.18 15.40
C VAL A 615 -8.87 -11.33 16.66
N ALA A 616 -7.83 -10.56 16.94
CA ALA A 616 -7.89 -9.47 17.91
C ALA A 616 -7.12 -8.24 17.41
N LEU A 617 -7.62 -7.06 17.75
CA LEU A 617 -6.93 -5.80 17.62
C LEU A 617 -6.79 -5.16 19.01
N VAL A 618 -5.55 -4.96 19.46
CA VAL A 618 -5.25 -4.28 20.73
C VAL A 618 -4.49 -3.00 20.47
N VAL A 619 -4.97 -1.91 21.05
CA VAL A 619 -4.27 -0.62 21.07
C VAL A 619 -3.44 -0.56 22.35
N VAL A 620 -2.15 -0.29 22.20
CA VAL A 620 -1.24 0.02 23.29
C VAL A 620 -0.85 1.49 23.18
N ALA A 621 -1.31 2.32 24.11
CA ALA A 621 -1.14 3.77 24.06
C ALA A 621 -0.31 4.31 25.23
N SER A 622 0.42 5.39 24.97
CA SER A 622 1.20 6.13 25.97
C SER A 622 0.39 7.13 26.79
N ASP A 623 -0.92 7.17 26.61
CA ASP A 623 -1.88 8.00 27.33
C ASP A 623 -3.32 7.57 27.00
N GLY A 624 -4.31 8.23 27.61
CA GLY A 624 -5.72 7.95 27.38
C GLY A 624 -6.35 8.63 26.14
N GLN A 625 -5.62 9.45 25.37
CA GLN A 625 -6.20 10.17 24.23
C GLN A 625 -6.59 9.21 23.10
N ALA A 626 -5.79 8.16 22.87
CA ALA A 626 -6.11 7.17 21.84
C ALA A 626 -7.46 6.49 22.09
N ARG A 627 -7.73 6.09 23.35
CA ARG A 627 -9.03 5.53 23.74
C ARG A 627 -10.16 6.54 23.53
N GLN A 628 -9.98 7.78 23.95
CA GLN A 628 -10.98 8.83 23.79
C GLN A 628 -11.33 9.07 22.32
N GLN A 629 -10.32 9.13 21.45
CA GLN A 629 -10.52 9.30 20.00
C GLN A 629 -11.30 8.13 19.40
N ILE A 630 -10.95 6.88 19.75
CA ILE A 630 -11.63 5.69 19.23
C ILE A 630 -13.07 5.62 19.74
N VAL A 631 -13.31 5.86 21.04
CA VAL A 631 -14.67 5.90 21.61
C VAL A 631 -15.51 6.98 20.96
N GLN A 632 -14.95 8.16 20.71
CA GLN A 632 -15.65 9.24 20.05
C GLN A 632 -16.00 8.89 18.60
N ALA A 633 -15.09 8.27 17.85
CA ALA A 633 -15.36 7.81 16.49
C ALA A 633 -16.51 6.79 16.44
N PHE A 634 -16.57 5.83 17.38
CA PHE A 634 -17.72 4.92 17.47
C PHE A 634 -19.05 5.64 17.75
N ARG A 635 -19.05 6.68 18.58
CA ARG A 635 -20.26 7.47 18.84
C ARG A 635 -20.72 8.21 17.60
N GLU A 636 -19.79 8.78 16.84
CA GLU A 636 -20.10 9.51 15.59
C GLU A 636 -20.74 8.59 14.55
N VAL A 637 -20.20 7.36 14.41
CA VAL A 637 -20.76 6.33 13.53
C VAL A 637 -22.18 5.93 13.95
N LEU A 638 -22.45 5.80 15.25
CA LEU A 638 -23.79 5.47 15.76
C LEU A 638 -24.77 6.65 15.71
N SER A 639 -24.28 7.89 15.70
CA SER A 639 -25.09 9.11 15.68
C SER A 639 -25.38 9.68 14.29
N SER A 640 -24.78 9.11 13.24
CA SER A 640 -25.06 9.49 11.86
C SER A 640 -26.54 9.20 11.56
N PRO A 641 -27.34 10.19 11.14
CA PRO A 641 -28.79 10.03 11.03
C PRO A 641 -29.17 8.89 10.09
N GLU A 642 -30.21 8.14 10.48
CA GLU A 642 -30.81 7.01 9.74
C GLU A 642 -31.34 7.40 8.35
#